data_AF-A0A919E8E9-F1
#
_entry.id   AF-A0A919E8E9-F1
#
_cell.length_a   1.000
_cell.length_b   1.000
_cell.length_c   1.000
_cell.angle_alpha   90.00
_cell.angle_beta   90.00
_cell.angle_gamma   90.00
#
_symmetry.space_group_name_H-M   'P 1'
#
loop_
_entity.id
_entity.type
_entity.pdbx_description
1 polymer ?
#
loop_
_entity_poly.entity_id
_entity_poly.type
_entity_poly.pdbx_seq_one_letter_code
_entity_poly.pdbx_strand_id
1 'polypeptide(L)'
;MSHRPQQSRTEPAMHHPHDPYVRVRGAREHNLKGVDVDIPRDVIAVFTGVSGSGKSSLAFGTVYAEAQRRYFESVAPYARRLIHQVGAPKVGEITGLPPAVSLQQRRAAPTSRSSVGTVTNLSNSLRMLFSRAGDYPPGAERLDSDAFSPNTAAGACPQCHGLGRVHRTTEELLVPDPSLSIREGAIAAWPGAWQGKNLRDVLDALGHDVDRPWRELPAEEREWILFTDEQPVVTVHPVREAGRIQRPYQGTYLSARRYVLKTFADSKSPALRAKAERFLTSEPCPACGGGRLRPEALAVTVGGRTVAELAALPLTDLAACLPREGGTARVLTEDLLARIAPVVELGLGYLSLDRATPTLSAGELQRLRLATQLRSGLFGVVYVLDEPSAGLHPADTEALLTVLERLKAAGNSVFVVEHHLGVVRAADWVVDVGPGAGEHGGRVLHSGPPAELAGVAGSATARYLSGRSAAPAGAVREPRGTLTVGPVTRHNLRGVTAEFPLGVLTAVTGVSGSGKSTLVGEITEELPGVPRLVSVDQRPIGRTPRSNLATYTGLFDVVRKVFAGTEGARQRGYGAGRFSFNVAGGRCETCQGEGFVSVELLFLPSTYAPCPDCAGARYNPGTLQVTYRGRNIAEVLDLTVEGAAEFFADVPAAVRSLRALLDVGLGYLKLGQPATELSGGEAQRIKLASELQRGRRGHTLYLLDEPTTGLHPADVEVLTRQLHGLVDAGHTVVVVEHDMAVAAGADWVIDLGPGGGDAGGRIVAAGPPGQVARAAGSATAPYLAEALGRAPRR
;
A
#
# COMPACT_ATOMS: atom_id res chain seq x y z
N MET A 1 58.34 47.25 -8.74
CA MET A 1 58.29 46.17 -7.73
C MET A 1 56.94 46.25 -7.07
N SER A 2 55.99 45.46 -7.56
CA SER A 2 54.56 45.65 -7.33
C SER A 2 54.05 44.66 -6.29
N HIS A 3 53.45 45.20 -5.23
CA HIS A 3 52.80 44.49 -4.13
C HIS A 3 51.71 43.52 -4.62
N ARG A 4 51.79 42.26 -4.19
CA ARG A 4 50.67 41.30 -4.23
C ARG A 4 49.79 41.51 -2.98
N PRO A 5 48.46 41.55 -3.09
CA PRO A 5 47.57 41.60 -1.93
C PRO A 5 47.40 40.20 -1.31
N GLN A 6 47.39 40.16 0.03
CA GLN A 6 47.12 38.98 0.85
C GLN A 6 45.66 38.53 0.69
N GLN A 7 45.48 37.23 0.49
CA GLN A 7 44.18 36.55 0.54
C GLN A 7 43.61 36.63 1.96
N SER A 8 42.41 37.18 2.10
CA SER A 8 41.62 37.16 3.33
C SER A 8 41.20 35.72 3.63
N ARG A 9 41.79 35.13 4.67
CA ARG A 9 41.27 33.91 5.30
C ARG A 9 39.91 34.23 5.89
N THR A 10 38.86 33.60 5.36
CA THR A 10 37.54 33.55 5.99
C THR A 10 37.68 32.90 7.35
N GLU A 11 37.37 33.65 8.41
CA GLU A 11 37.25 33.11 9.77
C GLU A 11 36.16 32.03 9.83
N PRO A 12 36.32 30.96 10.62
CA PRO A 12 35.27 29.98 10.83
C PRO A 12 34.09 30.65 11.55
N ALA A 13 32.91 30.60 10.93
CA ALA A 13 31.68 31.12 11.50
C ALA A 13 31.47 30.52 12.90
N MET A 14 31.38 31.39 13.90
CA MET A 14 31.11 31.03 15.28
C MET A 14 29.79 30.24 15.37
N HIS A 15 29.84 29.08 16.04
CA HIS A 15 28.67 28.26 16.34
C HIS A 15 27.65 29.08 17.13
N HIS A 16 26.57 29.52 16.47
CA HIS A 16 25.39 29.98 17.18
C HIS A 16 24.74 28.77 17.89
N PRO A 17 24.41 28.86 19.19
CA PRO A 17 23.88 27.73 19.97
C PRO A 17 22.52 27.19 19.47
N HIS A 18 21.88 27.88 18.54
CA HIS A 18 20.69 27.41 17.82
C HIS A 18 20.86 27.67 16.33
N ASP A 19 21.52 26.75 15.61
CA ASP A 19 21.57 26.77 14.15
C ASP A 19 20.14 26.67 13.59
N PRO A 20 19.53 27.70 12.99
CA PRO A 20 18.11 27.66 12.63
C PRO A 20 17.84 26.77 11.40
N TYR A 21 18.86 26.14 10.83
CA TYR A 21 18.76 25.30 9.65
C TYR A 21 19.23 23.88 9.93
N VAL A 22 18.56 22.92 9.29
CA VAL A 22 19.14 21.63 8.97
C VAL A 22 19.96 21.83 7.69
N ARG A 23 21.29 21.76 7.81
CA ARG A 23 22.20 21.91 6.67
C ARG A 23 22.71 20.55 6.24
N VAL A 24 22.37 20.13 5.04
CA VAL A 24 22.85 18.89 4.44
C VAL A 24 23.99 19.23 3.49
N ARG A 25 25.11 18.51 3.58
CA ARG A 25 26.28 18.69 2.72
C ARG A 25 26.74 17.40 2.07
N GLY A 26 26.91 17.42 0.76
CA GLY A 26 27.46 16.34 -0.04
C GLY A 26 26.60 15.06 -0.05
N ALA A 27 25.26 15.19 -0.05
CA ALA A 27 24.37 14.03 -0.09
C ALA A 27 24.42 13.29 -1.44
N ARG A 28 24.64 11.98 -1.39
CA ARG A 28 24.85 11.07 -2.55
C ARG A 28 24.03 9.78 -2.43
N GLU A 29 23.01 9.79 -1.59
CA GLU A 29 22.13 8.64 -1.41
C GLU A 29 21.34 8.37 -2.71
N HIS A 30 21.32 7.11 -3.16
CA HIS A 30 20.78 6.70 -4.46
C HIS A 30 21.28 7.55 -5.65
N ASN A 31 20.41 8.37 -6.24
CA ASN A 31 20.69 9.19 -7.42
C ASN A 31 21.08 10.64 -7.10
N LEU A 32 21.20 11.01 -5.82
CA LEU A 32 21.60 12.38 -5.42
C LEU A 32 23.03 12.69 -5.90
N LYS A 33 23.23 13.88 -6.47
CA LYS A 33 24.48 14.29 -7.14
C LYS A 33 25.36 15.18 -6.26
N GLY A 34 25.65 14.74 -5.04
CA GLY A 34 26.45 15.53 -4.08
C GLY A 34 25.71 16.79 -3.65
N VAL A 35 24.44 16.65 -3.26
CA VAL A 35 23.54 17.75 -2.96
C VAL A 35 23.92 18.44 -1.66
N ASP A 36 24.01 19.77 -1.73
CA ASP A 36 24.04 20.68 -0.59
C ASP A 36 22.69 21.40 -0.50
N VAL A 37 22.06 21.41 0.67
CA VAL A 37 20.79 22.12 0.89
C VAL A 37 20.67 22.62 2.32
N ASP A 38 20.12 23.82 2.47
CA ASP A 38 19.75 24.41 3.75
C ASP A 38 18.23 24.45 3.86
N ILE A 39 17.70 23.91 4.95
CA ILE A 39 16.27 23.81 5.21
C ILE A 39 16.00 24.40 6.61
N PRO A 40 15.17 25.43 6.75
CA PRO A 40 14.89 26.00 8.06
C PRO A 40 14.22 24.98 8.99
N ARG A 41 14.43 25.16 10.29
CA ARG A 41 13.69 24.49 11.36
C ARG A 41 12.42 25.27 11.68
N ASP A 42 11.51 24.62 12.39
CA ASP A 42 10.27 25.19 12.91
C ASP A 42 9.33 25.72 11.80
N VAL A 43 9.41 25.08 10.64
CA VAL A 43 8.60 25.36 9.45
C VAL A 43 7.97 24.09 8.89
N ILE A 44 6.98 24.26 8.02
CA ILE A 44 6.52 23.26 7.07
C ILE A 44 7.38 23.39 5.81
N ALA A 45 8.32 22.46 5.62
CA ALA A 45 9.13 22.36 4.42
C ALA A 45 8.64 21.23 3.52
N VAL A 46 8.29 21.54 2.28
CA VAL A 46 7.80 20.57 1.29
C VAL A 46 8.90 20.20 0.29
N PHE A 47 9.15 18.91 0.13
CA PHE A 47 10.05 18.34 -0.87
C PHE A 47 9.22 17.92 -2.09
N THR A 48 9.44 18.59 -3.22
CA THR A 48 8.71 18.36 -4.48
C THR A 48 9.65 17.94 -5.62
N GLY A 49 9.07 17.48 -6.72
CA GLY A 49 9.76 17.01 -7.92
C GLY A 49 9.03 15.85 -8.58
N VAL A 50 9.44 15.44 -9.78
CA VAL A 50 8.85 14.29 -10.48
C VAL A 50 9.15 12.95 -9.77
N SER A 51 8.36 11.91 -10.04
CA SER A 51 8.62 10.56 -9.54
C SER A 51 10.05 10.11 -9.89
N GLY A 52 10.81 9.65 -8.89
CA GLY A 52 12.21 9.25 -9.08
C GLY A 52 13.23 10.40 -9.12
N SER A 53 12.84 11.66 -8.86
CA SER A 53 13.77 12.79 -8.89
C SER A 53 14.85 12.76 -7.80
N GLY A 54 14.57 12.12 -6.66
CA GLY A 54 15.46 12.07 -5.49
C GLY A 54 14.86 12.70 -4.22
N LYS A 55 13.64 13.22 -4.27
CA LYS A 55 12.86 13.75 -3.12
C LYS A 55 12.93 12.86 -1.87
N SER A 56 12.56 11.58 -1.99
CA SER A 56 12.55 10.62 -0.89
C SER A 56 13.96 10.18 -0.48
N SER A 57 14.91 10.14 -1.43
CA SER A 57 16.33 9.87 -1.13
C SER A 57 16.92 10.96 -0.23
N LEU A 58 16.49 12.21 -0.42
CA LEU A 58 16.92 13.34 0.41
C LEU A 58 16.19 13.36 1.76
N ALA A 59 14.85 13.37 1.76
CA ALA A 59 14.07 13.48 3.00
C ALA A 59 14.17 12.23 3.89
N PHE A 60 13.99 11.03 3.32
CA PHE A 60 14.00 9.78 4.08
C PHE A 60 15.36 9.09 4.07
N GLY A 61 15.94 8.92 2.88
CA GLY A 61 17.21 8.19 2.71
C GLY A 61 18.41 8.91 3.34
N THR A 62 18.34 10.23 3.46
CA THR A 62 19.43 11.05 4.01
C THR A 62 19.04 11.67 5.36
N VAL A 63 18.08 12.60 5.40
CA VAL A 63 17.76 13.36 6.61
C VAL A 63 17.20 12.49 7.73
N TYR A 64 16.11 11.76 7.48
CA TYR A 64 15.50 10.88 8.48
C TYR A 64 16.45 9.74 8.90
N ALA A 65 17.07 9.06 7.93
CA ALA A 65 17.96 7.94 8.21
C ALA A 65 19.15 8.36 9.07
N GLU A 66 19.75 9.53 8.82
CA GLU A 66 20.85 10.05 9.62
C GLU A 66 20.41 10.48 11.02
N ALA A 67 19.23 11.11 11.16
CA ALA A 67 18.66 11.44 12.47
C ALA A 67 18.41 10.19 13.31
N GLN A 68 17.83 9.15 12.71
CA GLN A 68 17.54 7.88 13.35
C GLN A 68 18.84 7.15 13.77
N ARG A 69 19.85 7.15 12.90
CA ARG A 69 21.17 6.57 13.19
C ARG A 69 21.82 7.24 14.39
N ARG A 70 21.94 8.58 14.38
CA ARG A 70 22.54 9.36 15.48
C ARG A 70 21.82 9.13 16.81
N TYR A 71 20.49 9.09 16.78
CA TYR A 71 19.68 8.84 17.96
C TYR A 71 19.93 7.45 18.55
N PHE A 72 19.87 6.39 17.73
CA PHE A 72 20.07 5.03 18.26
C PHE A 72 21.51 4.74 18.68
N GLU A 73 22.51 5.28 17.96
CA GLU A 73 23.92 5.19 18.38
C GLU A 73 24.13 5.79 19.78
N SER A 74 23.32 6.79 20.14
CA SER A 74 23.36 7.48 21.43
C SER A 74 22.55 6.78 22.53
N VAL A 75 21.41 6.15 22.19
CA VAL A 75 20.46 5.62 23.19
C VAL A 75 20.70 4.14 23.54
N ALA A 76 21.12 3.30 22.61
CA ALA A 76 21.17 1.85 22.82
C ALA A 76 22.50 1.21 22.40
N PRO A 77 23.37 0.79 23.35
CA PRO A 77 24.65 0.15 23.03
C PRO A 77 24.53 -1.11 22.16
N TYR A 78 23.46 -1.91 22.34
CA TYR A 78 23.24 -3.13 21.54
C TYR A 78 22.76 -2.80 20.11
N ALA A 79 22.08 -1.67 19.91
CA ALA A 79 21.54 -1.28 18.61
C ALA A 79 22.65 -0.91 17.62
N ARG A 80 23.82 -0.49 18.12
CA ARG A 80 25.00 -0.14 17.29
C ARG A 80 25.38 -1.24 16.31
N ARG A 81 25.49 -2.50 16.78
CA ARG A 81 25.87 -3.64 15.92
C ARG A 81 24.82 -3.92 14.83
N LEU A 82 23.54 -3.75 15.15
CA LEU A 82 22.43 -4.00 14.22
C LEU A 82 22.33 -2.89 13.16
N ILE A 83 22.55 -1.63 13.54
CA ILE A 83 22.51 -0.47 12.64
C ILE A 83 23.66 -0.51 11.63
N HIS A 84 24.85 -0.95 12.03
CA HIS A 84 25.98 -1.12 11.10
C HIS A 84 25.68 -2.12 9.96
N GLN A 85 24.75 -3.07 10.15
CA GLN A 85 24.36 -4.01 9.10
C GLN A 85 23.42 -3.40 8.05
N VAL A 86 22.68 -2.35 8.42
CA VAL A 86 21.77 -1.62 7.51
C VAL A 86 22.54 -0.67 6.59
N GLY A 87 23.71 -0.18 7.05
CA GLY A 87 24.56 0.77 6.33
C GLY A 87 24.27 2.22 6.73
N ALA A 88 25.27 3.09 6.58
CA ALA A 88 25.14 4.52 6.84
C ALA A 88 24.68 5.26 5.57
N PRO A 89 23.83 6.30 5.69
CA PRO A 89 23.49 7.16 4.56
C PRO A 89 24.73 7.76 3.91
N LYS A 90 24.74 7.86 2.58
CA LYS A 90 25.84 8.46 1.82
C LYS A 90 25.73 9.98 1.86
N VAL A 91 26.22 10.60 2.92
CA VAL A 91 26.24 12.06 3.10
C VAL A 91 27.57 12.50 3.73
N GLY A 92 28.06 13.68 3.36
CA GLY A 92 29.29 14.23 3.93
C GLY A 92 29.08 14.72 5.36
N GLU A 93 28.15 15.66 5.54
CA GLU A 93 27.83 16.23 6.84
C GLU A 93 26.36 16.64 6.90
N ILE A 94 25.76 16.54 8.10
CA ILE A 94 24.50 17.21 8.40
C ILE A 94 24.61 17.94 9.73
N THR A 95 24.43 19.27 9.74
CA THR A 95 24.40 20.10 10.96
C THR A 95 22.99 20.54 11.30
N GLY A 96 22.75 20.87 12.57
CA GLY A 96 21.47 21.39 13.03
C GLY A 96 20.30 20.39 13.00
N LEU A 97 20.55 19.09 12.76
CA LEU A 97 19.53 18.04 12.64
C LEU A 97 19.01 17.56 14.01
N PRO A 98 17.74 17.84 14.37
CA PRO A 98 17.10 17.28 15.57
C PRO A 98 16.76 15.79 15.41
N PRO A 99 16.33 15.11 16.49
CA PRO A 99 15.70 13.79 16.39
C PRO A 99 14.51 13.82 15.43
N ALA A 100 14.32 12.74 14.67
CA ALA A 100 13.28 12.67 13.65
C ALA A 100 12.28 11.54 13.90
N VAL A 101 11.02 11.79 13.56
CA VAL A 101 9.92 10.83 13.58
C VAL A 101 9.38 10.70 12.16
N SER A 102 9.36 9.49 11.62
CA SER A 102 8.78 9.26 10.29
C SER A 102 7.34 8.79 10.36
N LEU A 103 6.52 9.33 9.45
CA LEU A 103 5.21 8.81 9.10
C LEU A 103 5.25 8.38 7.64
N GLN A 104 5.82 7.20 7.38
CA GLN A 104 5.86 6.63 6.03
C GLN A 104 4.51 6.01 5.65
N GLN A 105 4.18 6.07 4.35
CA GLN A 105 3.09 5.29 3.77
C GLN A 105 3.33 3.78 3.82
N ARG A 106 4.59 3.34 4.00
CA ARG A 106 4.96 1.92 3.93
C ARG A 106 4.13 1.08 4.90
N ARG A 107 3.51 0.07 4.30
CA ARG A 107 2.49 -0.81 4.88
C ARG A 107 3.16 -1.79 5.84
N ALA A 108 3.13 -1.53 7.14
CA ALA A 108 2.99 -2.65 8.07
C ALA A 108 1.68 -3.35 7.67
N ALA A 109 1.73 -4.63 7.33
CA ALA A 109 0.53 -5.35 6.90
C ALA A 109 -0.52 -5.22 8.02
N PRO A 110 -1.67 -4.57 7.78
CA PRO A 110 -2.68 -4.41 8.82
C PRO A 110 -3.12 -5.80 9.25
N THR A 111 -3.14 -6.02 10.56
CA THR A 111 -3.56 -7.29 11.15
C THR A 111 -5.01 -7.18 11.57
N SER A 112 -5.75 -8.28 11.49
CA SER A 112 -7.15 -8.36 11.94
C SER A 112 -7.33 -8.05 13.44
N ARG A 113 -6.23 -8.07 14.22
CA ARG A 113 -6.24 -7.75 15.65
C ARG A 113 -6.10 -6.26 15.97
N SER A 114 -5.64 -5.44 15.02
CA SER A 114 -5.52 -3.99 15.19
C SER A 114 -6.77 -3.29 14.66
N SER A 115 -7.28 -2.30 15.40
CA SER A 115 -8.44 -1.47 15.06
C SER A 115 -8.11 0.03 15.07
N VAL A 116 -9.05 0.86 14.65
CA VAL A 116 -8.97 2.33 14.75
C VAL A 116 -8.61 2.74 16.17
N GLY A 117 -9.29 2.17 17.18
CA GLY A 117 -9.07 2.49 18.58
C GLY A 117 -7.69 2.09 19.12
N THR A 118 -7.06 1.05 18.57
CA THR A 118 -5.67 0.70 18.94
C THR A 118 -4.65 1.59 18.23
N VAL A 119 -4.86 1.94 16.97
CA VAL A 119 -3.94 2.83 16.21
C VAL A 119 -3.91 4.25 16.80
N THR A 120 -5.05 4.70 17.33
CA THR A 120 -5.22 6.04 17.92
C THR A 120 -4.99 6.07 19.43
N ASN A 121 -4.75 4.93 20.07
CA ASN A 121 -4.76 4.74 21.53
C ASN A 121 -6.08 5.16 22.23
N LEU A 122 -7.14 5.49 21.49
CA LEU A 122 -8.45 5.86 22.05
C LEU A 122 -9.08 4.71 22.86
N SER A 123 -8.84 3.47 22.45
CA SER A 123 -9.28 2.30 23.21
C SER A 123 -8.67 2.24 24.61
N ASN A 124 -7.46 2.80 24.84
CA ASN A 124 -6.87 2.79 26.18
C ASN A 124 -7.62 3.74 27.11
N SER A 125 -7.88 4.97 26.68
CA SER A 125 -8.66 5.94 27.46
C SER A 125 -10.08 5.43 27.73
N LEU A 126 -10.74 4.80 26.74
CA LEU A 126 -12.05 4.20 26.94
C LEU A 126 -12.02 3.05 27.97
N ARG A 127 -11.03 2.16 27.90
CA ARG A 127 -10.88 1.06 28.89
C ARG A 127 -10.62 1.58 30.30
N MET A 128 -9.85 2.65 30.44
CA MET A 128 -9.62 3.31 31.72
C MET A 128 -10.90 3.92 32.29
N LEU A 129 -11.74 4.53 31.43
CA LEU A 129 -13.04 5.07 31.83
C LEU A 129 -13.94 3.98 32.43
N PHE A 130 -14.08 2.82 31.77
CA PHE A 130 -14.87 1.70 32.29
C PHE A 130 -14.30 1.14 33.61
N SER A 131 -13.00 0.90 33.68
CA SER A 131 -12.35 0.37 34.89
C SER A 131 -12.49 1.30 36.12
N ARG A 132 -12.45 2.62 35.88
CA ARG A 132 -12.37 3.61 36.97
C ARG A 132 -13.68 4.31 37.30
N ALA A 133 -14.58 4.43 36.33
CA ALA A 133 -15.82 5.19 36.46
C ALA A 133 -17.06 4.46 35.91
N GLY A 134 -16.93 3.20 35.49
CA GLY A 134 -18.08 2.40 35.06
C GLY A 134 -18.98 2.00 36.23
N ASP A 135 -20.26 1.81 35.92
CA ASP A 135 -21.26 1.24 36.81
C ASP A 135 -21.15 -0.28 36.78
N TYR A 136 -20.79 -0.87 37.92
CA TYR A 136 -20.63 -2.31 38.10
C TYR A 136 -21.92 -2.93 38.67
N PRO A 137 -22.28 -4.16 38.26
CA PRO A 137 -23.34 -4.92 38.91
C PRO A 137 -23.08 -5.08 40.41
N PRO A 138 -24.13 -5.11 41.26
CA PRO A 138 -23.97 -5.31 42.70
C PRO A 138 -23.19 -6.58 43.02
N GLY A 139 -22.14 -6.46 43.85
CA GLY A 139 -21.29 -7.58 44.24
C GLY A 139 -20.25 -8.03 43.21
N ALA A 140 -20.17 -7.38 42.04
CA ALA A 140 -19.11 -7.65 41.07
C ALA A 140 -17.74 -7.14 41.54
N GLU A 141 -16.70 -7.91 41.27
CA GLU A 141 -15.32 -7.48 41.51
C GLU A 141 -14.94 -6.36 40.54
N ARG A 142 -14.12 -5.43 41.01
CA ARG A 142 -13.62 -4.34 40.17
C ARG A 142 -12.63 -4.88 39.15
N LEU A 143 -12.86 -4.55 37.88
CA LEU A 143 -12.02 -4.99 36.77
C LEU A 143 -10.96 -3.94 36.42
N ASP A 144 -9.73 -4.39 36.19
CA ASP A 144 -8.67 -3.56 35.62
C ASP A 144 -8.90 -3.25 34.14
N SER A 145 -8.23 -2.21 33.62
CA SER A 145 -8.39 -1.77 32.23
C SER A 145 -8.09 -2.83 31.18
N ASP A 146 -7.28 -3.84 31.51
CA ASP A 146 -6.97 -4.96 30.61
C ASP A 146 -8.13 -5.94 30.45
N ALA A 147 -9.06 -6.03 31.40
CA ALA A 147 -10.28 -6.83 31.27
C ALA A 147 -11.23 -6.26 30.19
N PHE A 148 -11.09 -4.99 29.83
CA PHE A 148 -11.87 -4.33 28.79
C PHE A 148 -11.19 -4.36 27.40
N SER A 149 -10.13 -5.17 27.24
CA SER A 149 -9.40 -5.31 25.97
C SER A 149 -9.68 -6.64 25.28
N PRO A 150 -10.07 -6.65 23.99
CA PRO A 150 -10.21 -7.89 23.23
C PRO A 150 -8.85 -8.49 22.85
N ASN A 151 -7.75 -7.80 23.15
CA ASN A 151 -6.39 -8.23 22.79
C ASN A 151 -5.60 -8.83 23.96
N THR A 152 -6.17 -8.87 25.17
CA THR A 152 -5.56 -9.47 26.36
C THR A 152 -6.27 -10.77 26.71
N ALA A 153 -5.57 -11.72 27.35
CA ALA A 153 -6.20 -12.94 27.84
C ALA A 153 -7.25 -12.69 28.94
N ALA A 154 -7.07 -11.59 29.70
CA ALA A 154 -7.98 -11.17 30.74
C ALA A 154 -9.32 -10.69 30.19
N GLY A 155 -9.33 -9.92 29.09
CA GLY A 155 -10.55 -9.33 28.55
C GLY A 155 -11.18 -10.08 27.38
N ALA A 156 -10.39 -10.80 26.59
CA ALA A 156 -10.89 -11.45 25.37
C ALA A 156 -11.93 -12.54 25.69
N CYS A 157 -13.02 -12.56 24.89
CA CYS A 157 -13.96 -13.67 24.89
C CYS A 157 -13.22 -14.99 24.61
N PRO A 158 -13.36 -16.04 25.44
CA PRO A 158 -12.59 -17.27 25.29
C PRO A 158 -13.00 -18.08 24.06
N GLN A 159 -14.23 -17.95 23.57
CA GLN A 159 -14.72 -18.69 22.40
C GLN A 159 -14.18 -18.15 21.08
N CYS A 160 -14.16 -16.83 20.90
CA CYS A 160 -13.68 -16.19 19.67
C CYS A 160 -12.28 -15.58 19.81
N HIS A 161 -11.63 -15.73 20.97
CA HIS A 161 -10.32 -15.15 21.29
C HIS A 161 -10.22 -13.65 21.00
N GLY A 162 -11.31 -12.91 21.24
CA GLY A 162 -11.37 -11.46 21.01
C GLY A 162 -11.67 -11.02 19.58
N LEU A 163 -11.98 -11.94 18.67
CA LEU A 163 -12.35 -11.62 17.28
C LEU A 163 -13.79 -11.11 17.14
N GLY A 164 -14.69 -11.54 18.02
CA GLY A 164 -16.13 -11.18 17.99
C GLY A 164 -16.94 -11.97 16.96
N ARG A 165 -16.29 -12.71 16.06
CA ARG A 165 -16.94 -13.60 15.11
C ARG A 165 -16.41 -15.00 15.27
N VAL A 166 -17.26 -15.97 14.96
CA VAL A 166 -16.85 -17.36 14.78
C VAL A 166 -16.95 -17.66 13.29
N HIS A 167 -15.85 -18.14 12.73
CA HIS A 167 -15.81 -18.60 11.36
C HIS A 167 -16.16 -20.09 11.34
N ARG A 168 -17.23 -20.42 10.62
CA ARG A 168 -17.71 -21.79 10.42
C ARG A 168 -17.61 -22.14 8.95
N THR A 169 -17.63 -23.43 8.66
CA THR A 169 -17.65 -23.97 7.31
C THR A 169 -18.62 -25.13 7.29
N THR A 170 -19.17 -25.43 6.11
CA THR A 170 -20.15 -26.50 5.91
C THR A 170 -19.71 -27.38 4.75
N GLU A 171 -20.31 -28.56 4.62
CA GLU A 171 -20.02 -29.47 3.51
C GLU A 171 -20.30 -28.79 2.15
N GLU A 172 -21.42 -28.07 2.03
CA GLU A 172 -21.81 -27.39 0.79
C GLU A 172 -20.83 -26.30 0.37
N LEU A 173 -20.24 -25.60 1.35
CA LEU A 173 -19.20 -24.61 1.08
C LEU A 173 -17.91 -25.29 0.63
N LEU A 174 -17.48 -26.33 1.35
CA LEU A 174 -16.21 -27.01 1.08
C LEU A 174 -16.25 -27.84 -0.22
N VAL A 175 -17.43 -28.35 -0.58
CA VAL A 175 -17.70 -29.22 -1.72
C VAL A 175 -18.91 -28.68 -2.51
N PRO A 176 -18.71 -27.65 -3.37
CA PRO A 176 -19.80 -27.04 -4.13
C PRO A 176 -20.42 -27.97 -5.18
N ASP A 177 -19.64 -28.92 -5.71
CA ASP A 177 -20.10 -29.92 -6.68
C ASP A 177 -19.87 -31.34 -6.13
N PRO A 178 -20.88 -31.95 -5.48
CA PRO A 178 -20.74 -33.27 -4.89
C PRO A 178 -20.85 -34.40 -5.93
N SER A 179 -20.98 -34.09 -7.22
CA SER A 179 -20.97 -35.08 -8.30
C SER A 179 -19.55 -35.54 -8.69
N LEU A 180 -18.54 -34.75 -8.35
CA LEU A 180 -17.14 -35.04 -8.62
C LEU A 180 -16.57 -35.99 -7.58
N SER A 181 -15.54 -36.74 -7.95
CA SER A 181 -14.70 -37.48 -7.00
C SER A 181 -13.65 -36.58 -6.32
N ILE A 182 -13.00 -37.08 -5.26
CA ILE A 182 -11.88 -36.36 -4.61
C ILE A 182 -10.73 -36.15 -5.61
N ARG A 183 -10.49 -37.12 -6.52
CA ARG A 183 -9.45 -37.00 -7.54
C ARG A 183 -9.73 -35.92 -8.57
N GLU A 184 -10.99 -35.75 -8.95
CA GLU A 184 -11.46 -34.71 -9.88
C GLU A 184 -11.58 -33.33 -9.22
N GLY A 185 -11.46 -33.26 -7.89
CA GLY A 185 -11.39 -32.01 -7.15
C GLY A 185 -12.69 -31.59 -6.47
N ALA A 186 -13.52 -32.54 -6.05
CA ALA A 186 -14.75 -32.27 -5.29
C ALA A 186 -14.53 -31.29 -4.12
N ILE A 187 -13.45 -31.48 -3.35
CA ILE A 187 -13.08 -30.60 -2.23
C ILE A 187 -12.42 -29.32 -2.77
N ALA A 188 -13.25 -28.37 -3.23
CA ALA A 188 -12.80 -27.10 -3.82
C ALA A 188 -11.96 -26.24 -2.85
N ALA A 189 -12.15 -26.45 -1.54
CA ALA A 189 -11.45 -25.73 -0.48
C ALA A 189 -9.97 -26.09 -0.32
N TRP A 190 -9.52 -27.23 -0.87
CA TRP A 190 -8.16 -27.71 -0.69
C TRP A 190 -7.09 -26.87 -1.43
N PRO A 191 -5.82 -26.96 -0.99
CA PRO A 191 -4.71 -26.29 -1.66
C PRO A 191 -4.51 -26.83 -3.08
N GLY A 192 -4.01 -25.98 -3.98
CA GLY A 192 -3.64 -26.41 -5.34
C GLY A 192 -2.28 -27.11 -5.40
N ALA A 193 -1.89 -27.50 -6.62
CA ALA A 193 -0.59 -28.05 -6.95
C ALA A 193 -0.20 -29.29 -6.08
N TRP A 194 1.02 -29.32 -5.56
CA TRP A 194 1.55 -30.49 -4.86
C TRP A 194 0.84 -30.77 -3.53
N GLN A 195 0.42 -29.75 -2.78
CA GLN A 195 -0.20 -29.92 -1.46
C GLN A 195 -1.57 -30.60 -1.56
N GLY A 196 -2.41 -30.20 -2.52
CA GLY A 196 -3.70 -30.87 -2.76
C GLY A 196 -3.51 -32.31 -3.20
N LYS A 197 -2.54 -32.56 -4.10
CA LYS A 197 -2.15 -33.91 -4.47
C LYS A 197 -1.71 -34.73 -3.24
N ASN A 198 -0.90 -34.16 -2.36
CA ASN A 198 -0.45 -34.86 -1.16
C ASN A 198 -1.61 -35.26 -0.24
N LEU A 199 -2.56 -34.36 0.04
CA LEU A 199 -3.71 -34.68 0.89
C LEU A 199 -4.56 -35.82 0.29
N ARG A 200 -4.75 -35.82 -1.03
CA ARG A 200 -5.40 -36.92 -1.73
C ARG A 200 -4.62 -38.23 -1.64
N ASP A 201 -3.31 -38.19 -1.89
CA ASP A 201 -2.45 -39.38 -1.82
C ASP A 201 -2.40 -39.95 -0.37
N VAL A 202 -2.56 -39.10 0.65
CA VAL A 202 -2.68 -39.49 2.06
C VAL A 202 -4.02 -40.18 2.33
N LEU A 203 -5.15 -39.66 1.80
CA LEU A 203 -6.46 -40.31 1.93
C LEU A 203 -6.47 -41.70 1.28
N ASP A 204 -5.89 -41.83 0.09
CA ASP A 204 -5.76 -43.10 -0.63
C ASP A 204 -4.95 -44.12 0.20
N ALA A 205 -3.83 -43.68 0.81
CA ALA A 205 -3.03 -44.51 1.71
C ALA A 205 -3.74 -44.90 3.02
N LEU A 206 -4.73 -44.10 3.47
CA LEU A 206 -5.59 -44.39 4.61
C LEU A 206 -6.77 -45.31 4.25
N GLY A 207 -6.95 -45.65 2.97
CA GLY A 207 -7.98 -46.56 2.48
C GLY A 207 -9.30 -45.90 2.06
N HIS A 208 -9.31 -44.57 1.90
CA HIS A 208 -10.47 -43.83 1.40
C HIS A 208 -10.60 -43.95 -0.13
N ASP A 209 -11.81 -44.13 -0.64
CA ASP A 209 -12.07 -44.26 -2.09
C ASP A 209 -12.09 -42.87 -2.75
N VAL A 210 -10.93 -42.42 -3.22
CA VAL A 210 -10.77 -41.07 -3.80
C VAL A 210 -11.31 -40.93 -5.23
N ASP A 211 -11.74 -42.02 -5.86
CA ASP A 211 -12.22 -42.07 -7.24
C ASP A 211 -13.76 -42.14 -7.32
N ARG A 212 -14.43 -42.43 -6.21
CA ARG A 212 -15.89 -42.38 -6.10
C ARG A 212 -16.43 -40.94 -6.08
N PRO A 213 -17.57 -40.65 -6.73
CA PRO A 213 -18.28 -39.38 -6.57
C PRO A 213 -18.54 -39.06 -5.09
N TRP A 214 -18.31 -37.80 -4.69
CA TRP A 214 -18.36 -37.38 -3.30
C TRP A 214 -19.67 -37.77 -2.61
N ARG A 215 -20.82 -37.50 -3.27
CA ARG A 215 -22.16 -37.82 -2.74
C ARG A 215 -22.39 -39.31 -2.44
N GLU A 216 -21.58 -40.21 -3.02
CA GLU A 216 -21.69 -41.67 -2.87
C GLU A 216 -20.77 -42.21 -1.76
N LEU A 217 -19.94 -41.35 -1.14
CA LEU A 217 -19.16 -41.70 0.04
C LEU A 217 -20.06 -41.78 1.30
N PRO A 218 -19.80 -42.74 2.21
CA PRO A 218 -20.42 -42.80 3.53
C PRO A 218 -20.34 -41.45 4.26
N ALA A 219 -21.42 -41.09 4.99
CA ALA A 219 -21.48 -39.80 5.69
C ALA A 219 -20.38 -39.66 6.75
N GLU A 220 -20.04 -40.73 7.47
CA GLU A 220 -18.95 -40.74 8.46
C GLU A 220 -17.58 -40.46 7.82
N GLU A 221 -17.36 -40.98 6.61
CA GLU A 221 -16.14 -40.76 5.85
C GLU A 221 -16.02 -39.31 5.39
N ARG A 222 -17.12 -38.75 4.86
CA ARG A 222 -17.20 -37.33 4.47
C ARG A 222 -16.98 -36.40 5.67
N GLU A 223 -17.61 -36.69 6.80
CA GLU A 223 -17.47 -35.92 8.04
C GLU A 223 -16.01 -35.93 8.52
N TRP A 224 -15.38 -37.11 8.56
CA TRP A 224 -13.99 -37.24 8.99
C TRP A 224 -13.04 -36.48 8.04
N ILE A 225 -13.20 -36.65 6.72
CA ILE A 225 -12.37 -35.97 5.71
C ILE A 225 -12.48 -34.44 5.87
N LEU A 226 -13.68 -33.91 6.06
CA LEU A 226 -13.90 -32.46 6.09
C LEU A 226 -13.58 -31.81 7.44
N PHE A 227 -13.92 -32.45 8.56
CA PHE A 227 -14.04 -31.75 9.85
C PHE A 227 -13.15 -32.27 10.98
N THR A 228 -12.49 -33.42 10.82
CA THR A 228 -11.65 -34.02 11.88
C THR A 228 -10.53 -33.08 12.35
N ASP A 229 -10.20 -33.16 13.64
CA ASP A 229 -9.02 -32.53 14.23
C ASP A 229 -7.78 -33.45 14.25
N GLU A 230 -7.95 -34.71 13.86
CA GLU A 230 -6.88 -35.69 13.70
C GLU A 230 -5.90 -35.29 12.59
N GLN A 231 -4.63 -35.61 12.77
CA GLN A 231 -3.55 -35.37 11.80
C GLN A 231 -2.67 -36.62 11.66
N PRO A 232 -3.22 -37.74 11.15
CA PRO A 232 -2.44 -38.95 10.93
C PRO A 232 -1.25 -38.67 9.99
N VAL A 233 -0.14 -39.31 10.28
CA VAL A 233 1.06 -39.31 9.44
C VAL A 233 1.18 -40.68 8.80
N VAL A 234 1.17 -40.72 7.46
CA VAL A 234 1.25 -41.96 6.69
C VAL A 234 2.40 -41.92 5.70
N THR A 235 2.92 -43.11 5.38
CA THR A 235 3.93 -43.25 4.33
C THR A 235 3.24 -43.23 2.98
N VAL A 236 3.46 -42.17 2.20
CA VAL A 236 2.90 -42.02 0.85
C VAL A 236 3.89 -42.56 -0.17
N HIS A 237 3.42 -43.47 -1.03
CA HIS A 237 4.17 -43.99 -2.17
C HIS A 237 3.67 -43.34 -3.47
N PRO A 238 4.27 -42.22 -3.93
CA PRO A 238 3.72 -41.48 -5.05
C PRO A 238 3.92 -42.22 -6.37
N VAL A 239 2.82 -42.60 -7.02
CA VAL A 239 2.85 -43.07 -8.42
C VAL A 239 3.17 -41.87 -9.33
N ARG A 240 4.31 -41.96 -10.03
CA ARG A 240 4.81 -40.94 -10.99
C ARG A 240 5.15 -41.62 -12.31
N GLU A 241 5.09 -40.86 -13.41
CA GLU A 241 5.49 -41.31 -14.75
C GLU A 241 6.88 -41.99 -14.77
N ALA A 242 7.07 -42.89 -15.73
CA ALA A 242 8.31 -43.64 -15.92
C ALA A 242 9.52 -42.69 -16.00
N GLY A 243 10.52 -42.89 -15.13
CA GLY A 243 11.76 -42.11 -15.10
C GLY A 243 11.87 -41.05 -13.98
N ARG A 244 10.84 -40.85 -13.15
CA ARG A 244 10.95 -39.99 -11.94
C ARG A 244 11.27 -40.80 -10.69
N ILE A 245 12.15 -40.26 -9.84
CA ILE A 245 12.51 -40.86 -8.55
C ILE A 245 11.26 -41.01 -7.67
N GLN A 246 10.88 -42.27 -7.39
CA GLN A 246 9.78 -42.66 -6.51
C GLN A 246 10.31 -42.85 -5.09
N ARG A 247 10.56 -41.74 -4.38
CA ARG A 247 10.90 -41.83 -2.96
C ARG A 247 9.63 -41.71 -2.13
N PRO A 248 9.34 -42.68 -1.25
CA PRO A 248 8.28 -42.53 -0.28
C PRO A 248 8.60 -41.34 0.64
N TYR A 249 7.56 -40.70 1.14
CA TYR A 249 7.68 -39.58 2.06
C TYR A 249 6.56 -39.68 3.10
N GLN A 250 6.80 -39.08 4.27
CA GLN A 250 5.80 -38.99 5.32
C GLN A 250 4.84 -37.83 5.00
N GLY A 251 3.58 -38.16 4.72
CA GLY A 251 2.52 -37.20 4.50
C GLY A 251 1.67 -37.05 5.76
N THR A 252 1.42 -35.82 6.18
CA THR A 252 0.51 -35.52 7.30
C THR A 252 -0.84 -35.10 6.74
N TYR A 253 -1.91 -35.77 7.18
CA TYR A 253 -3.26 -35.38 6.77
C TYR A 253 -3.68 -34.05 7.42
N LEU A 254 -4.48 -33.29 6.69
CA LEU A 254 -5.11 -32.06 7.16
C LEU A 254 -6.52 -31.97 6.60
N SER A 255 -7.52 -31.97 7.48
CA SER A 255 -8.92 -31.84 7.09
C SER A 255 -9.20 -30.52 6.35
N ALA A 256 -10.23 -30.51 5.51
CA ALA A 256 -10.59 -29.33 4.72
C ALA A 256 -10.91 -28.12 5.62
N ARG A 257 -11.69 -28.31 6.69
CA ARG A 257 -11.98 -27.29 7.71
C ARG A 257 -10.70 -26.71 8.31
N ARG A 258 -9.78 -27.57 8.74
CA ARG A 258 -8.55 -27.14 9.42
C ARG A 258 -7.62 -26.37 8.47
N TYR A 259 -7.50 -26.82 7.23
CA TYR A 259 -6.77 -26.10 6.19
C TYR A 259 -7.35 -24.70 5.95
N VAL A 260 -8.68 -24.59 5.77
CA VAL A 260 -9.35 -23.31 5.52
C VAL A 260 -9.19 -22.35 6.69
N LEU A 261 -9.49 -22.79 7.92
CA LEU A 261 -9.38 -21.96 9.12
C LEU A 261 -7.95 -21.48 9.37
N LYS A 262 -6.96 -22.37 9.25
CA LYS A 262 -5.54 -22.02 9.40
C LYS A 262 -5.10 -21.05 8.31
N THR A 263 -5.51 -21.27 7.06
CA THR A 263 -5.17 -20.38 5.94
C THR A 263 -5.79 -19.00 6.13
N PHE A 264 -7.04 -18.92 6.58
CA PHE A 264 -7.72 -17.65 6.83
C PHE A 264 -7.06 -16.85 7.98
N ALA A 265 -6.70 -17.53 9.08
CA ALA A 265 -6.11 -16.90 10.25
C ALA A 265 -4.64 -16.48 10.05
N ASP A 266 -3.80 -17.38 9.52
CA ASP A 266 -2.35 -17.25 9.60
C ASP A 266 -1.71 -16.79 8.28
N SER A 267 -2.41 -16.91 7.16
CA SER A 267 -1.80 -16.62 5.86
C SER A 267 -1.49 -15.14 5.69
N LYS A 268 -0.22 -14.85 5.43
CA LYS A 268 0.23 -13.50 5.07
C LYS A 268 -0.32 -13.06 3.71
N SER A 269 -0.81 -13.97 2.86
CA SER A 269 -1.33 -13.68 1.51
C SER A 269 -2.82 -13.29 1.54
N PRO A 270 -3.19 -12.05 1.16
CA PRO A 270 -4.59 -11.62 1.07
C PRO A 270 -5.39 -12.43 0.06
N ALA A 271 -4.78 -12.83 -1.07
CA ALA A 271 -5.47 -13.63 -2.07
C ALA A 271 -5.80 -15.04 -1.54
N LEU A 272 -4.89 -15.65 -0.78
CA LEU A 272 -5.17 -16.94 -0.13
C LEU A 272 -6.21 -16.79 0.99
N ARG A 273 -6.15 -15.72 1.79
CA ARG A 273 -7.17 -15.43 2.80
C ARG A 273 -8.54 -15.21 2.17
N ALA A 274 -8.64 -14.38 1.13
CA ALA A 274 -9.88 -14.13 0.41
C ALA A 274 -10.41 -15.40 -0.28
N LYS A 275 -9.52 -16.28 -0.76
CA LYS A 275 -9.94 -17.59 -1.28
C LYS A 275 -10.49 -18.47 -0.15
N ALA A 276 -9.82 -18.56 0.99
CA ALA A 276 -10.28 -19.33 2.14
C ALA A 276 -11.61 -18.78 2.71
N GLU A 277 -11.77 -17.45 2.73
CA GLU A 277 -12.97 -16.75 3.21
C GLU A 277 -14.24 -17.14 2.45
N ARG A 278 -14.14 -17.48 1.15
CA ARG A 278 -15.29 -17.96 0.36
C ARG A 278 -15.88 -19.27 0.87
N PHE A 279 -15.10 -20.04 1.61
CA PHE A 279 -15.51 -21.31 2.19
C PHE A 279 -15.94 -21.16 3.66
N LEU A 280 -16.04 -19.92 4.16
CA LEU A 280 -16.38 -19.61 5.53
C LEU A 280 -17.66 -18.79 5.60
N THR A 281 -18.55 -19.18 6.50
CA THR A 281 -19.59 -18.30 7.01
C THR A 281 -19.08 -17.65 8.29
N SER A 282 -19.34 -16.34 8.42
CA SER A 282 -18.89 -15.56 9.57
C SER A 282 -20.11 -15.06 10.32
N GLU A 283 -20.33 -15.59 11.52
CA GLU A 283 -21.46 -15.20 12.38
C GLU A 283 -20.93 -14.43 13.61
N PRO A 284 -21.74 -13.53 14.20
CA PRO A 284 -21.44 -12.99 15.52
C PRO A 284 -21.20 -14.13 16.50
N CYS A 285 -20.16 -14.02 17.31
CA CYS A 285 -19.83 -15.05 18.29
C CYS A 285 -20.99 -15.21 19.28
N PRO A 286 -21.57 -16.41 19.45
CA PRO A 286 -22.76 -16.59 20.28
C PRO A 286 -22.48 -16.32 21.77
N ALA A 287 -21.26 -16.55 22.27
CA ALA A 287 -20.93 -16.26 23.67
C ALA A 287 -20.84 -14.78 24.03
N CYS A 288 -20.46 -13.91 23.08
CA CYS A 288 -20.32 -12.47 23.34
C CYS A 288 -21.27 -11.59 22.51
N GLY A 289 -22.12 -12.20 21.68
CA GLY A 289 -23.00 -11.49 20.75
C GLY A 289 -22.26 -10.60 19.72
N GLY A 290 -20.95 -10.81 19.53
CA GLY A 290 -20.10 -9.90 18.76
C GLY A 290 -19.30 -8.89 19.59
N GLY A 291 -19.54 -8.77 20.90
CA GLY A 291 -18.88 -7.80 21.78
C GLY A 291 -17.41 -8.05 22.08
N ARG A 292 -16.82 -9.18 21.60
CA ARG A 292 -15.39 -9.55 21.67
C ARG A 292 -14.82 -9.77 23.07
N LEU A 293 -15.55 -9.42 24.10
CA LEU A 293 -15.09 -9.44 25.49
C LEU A 293 -15.76 -10.54 26.30
N ARG A 294 -15.23 -10.80 27.49
CA ARG A 294 -15.88 -11.68 28.46
C ARG A 294 -17.17 -11.06 29.02
N PRO A 295 -18.15 -11.88 29.46
CA PRO A 295 -19.41 -11.40 30.01
C PRO A 295 -19.25 -10.41 31.17
N GLU A 296 -18.24 -10.62 32.03
CA GLU A 296 -17.99 -9.76 33.21
C GLU A 296 -17.64 -8.33 32.79
N ALA A 297 -16.84 -8.17 31.73
CA ALA A 297 -16.49 -6.86 31.19
C ALA A 297 -17.68 -6.22 30.43
N LEU A 298 -18.51 -7.03 29.78
CA LEU A 298 -19.72 -6.56 29.09
C LEU A 298 -20.84 -6.17 30.06
N ALA A 299 -20.81 -6.63 31.30
CA ALA A 299 -21.78 -6.28 32.33
C ALA A 299 -21.55 -4.87 32.94
N VAL A 300 -20.36 -4.31 32.77
CA VAL A 300 -20.03 -2.95 33.24
C VAL A 300 -20.49 -1.93 32.21
N THR A 301 -21.14 -0.87 32.67
CA THR A 301 -21.68 0.17 31.78
C THR A 301 -21.15 1.56 32.10
N VAL A 302 -21.18 2.45 31.11
CA VAL A 302 -20.96 3.89 31.28
C VAL A 302 -22.09 4.59 30.55
N GLY A 303 -22.88 5.40 31.26
CA GLY A 303 -24.07 6.03 30.67
C GLY A 303 -25.10 4.99 30.17
N GLY A 304 -25.20 3.86 30.86
CA GLY A 304 -26.09 2.75 30.50
C GLY A 304 -25.67 1.93 29.28
N ARG A 305 -24.47 2.15 28.73
CA ARG A 305 -23.94 1.42 27.56
C ARG A 305 -22.69 0.62 27.92
N THR A 306 -22.56 -0.56 27.33
CA THR A 306 -21.37 -1.40 27.48
C THR A 306 -20.19 -0.84 26.69
N VAL A 307 -18.98 -1.31 27.00
CA VAL A 307 -17.77 -0.89 26.27
C VAL A 307 -17.83 -1.28 24.79
N ALA A 308 -18.48 -2.41 24.46
CA ALA A 308 -18.63 -2.86 23.08
C ALA A 308 -19.58 -1.97 22.29
N GLU A 309 -20.70 -1.57 22.91
CA GLU A 309 -21.66 -0.65 22.30
C GLU A 309 -21.04 0.72 22.03
N LEU A 310 -20.29 1.27 23.00
CA LEU A 310 -19.60 2.54 22.81
C LEU A 310 -18.47 2.45 21.77
N ALA A 311 -17.74 1.34 21.71
CA ALA A 311 -16.67 1.14 20.74
C ALA A 311 -17.17 0.99 19.29
N ALA A 312 -18.43 0.55 19.11
CA ALA A 312 -19.08 0.39 17.81
C ALA A 312 -19.69 1.69 17.27
N LEU A 313 -19.87 2.72 18.10
CA LEU A 313 -20.37 4.02 17.66
C LEU A 313 -19.34 4.73 16.76
N PRO A 314 -19.80 5.51 15.75
CA PRO A 314 -18.97 6.53 15.12
C PRO A 314 -18.32 7.44 16.17
N LEU A 315 -17.09 7.87 15.95
CA LEU A 315 -16.36 8.74 16.87
C LEU A 315 -17.11 10.03 17.24
N THR A 316 -17.88 10.57 16.30
CA THR A 316 -18.76 11.72 16.51
C THR A 316 -19.88 11.42 17.51
N ASP A 317 -20.56 10.28 17.36
CA ASP A 317 -21.62 9.84 18.26
C ASP A 317 -21.07 9.44 19.64
N LEU A 318 -19.91 8.76 19.65
CA LEU A 318 -19.20 8.44 20.89
C LEU A 318 -18.89 9.73 21.67
N ALA A 319 -18.35 10.76 21.01
CA ALA A 319 -18.06 12.04 21.65
C ALA A 319 -19.31 12.74 22.23
N ALA A 320 -20.47 12.52 21.62
CA ALA A 320 -21.73 13.11 22.08
C ALA A 320 -22.30 12.40 23.32
N CYS A 321 -22.04 11.10 23.51
CA CYS A 321 -22.67 10.31 24.57
C CYS A 321 -21.78 10.06 25.81
N LEU A 322 -20.52 10.50 25.83
CA LEU A 322 -19.62 10.31 26.97
C LEU A 322 -20.04 11.18 28.18
N PRO A 323 -19.95 10.66 29.42
CA PRO A 323 -20.38 11.36 30.62
C PRO A 323 -19.48 12.57 30.94
N ARG A 324 -20.10 13.73 31.21
CA ARG A 324 -19.38 14.98 31.55
C ARG A 324 -19.40 15.32 33.04
N GLU A 325 -20.00 14.47 33.86
CA GLU A 325 -20.15 14.64 35.30
C GLU A 325 -19.41 13.55 36.08
N GLY A 326 -19.10 13.81 37.36
CA GLY A 326 -18.36 12.89 38.24
C GLY A 326 -16.83 13.05 38.11
N GLY A 327 -16.14 13.33 39.23
CA GLY A 327 -14.74 13.79 39.24
C GLY A 327 -13.78 12.99 38.34
N THR A 328 -13.64 11.68 38.56
CA THR A 328 -12.75 10.82 37.76
C THR A 328 -13.27 10.60 36.33
N ALA A 329 -14.59 10.43 36.16
CA ALA A 329 -15.23 10.20 34.88
C ALA A 329 -15.06 11.40 33.93
N ARG A 330 -15.21 12.62 34.47
CA ARG A 330 -15.03 13.88 33.76
C ARG A 330 -13.61 14.03 33.22
N VAL A 331 -12.58 13.80 34.05
CA VAL A 331 -11.17 13.93 33.64
C VAL A 331 -10.82 12.94 32.52
N LEU A 332 -11.26 11.68 32.65
CA LEU A 332 -11.01 10.65 31.63
C LEU A 332 -11.79 10.94 30.34
N THR A 333 -13.02 11.44 30.45
CA THR A 333 -13.83 11.85 29.30
C THR A 333 -13.23 13.07 28.61
N GLU A 334 -12.75 14.08 29.33
CA GLU A 334 -12.08 15.24 28.76
C GLU A 334 -10.80 14.84 27.99
N ASP A 335 -9.98 13.93 28.53
CA ASP A 335 -8.84 13.37 27.80
C ASP A 335 -9.29 12.62 26.53
N LEU A 336 -10.30 11.76 26.64
CA LEU A 336 -10.82 10.99 25.51
C LEU A 336 -11.38 11.90 24.41
N LEU A 337 -12.23 12.87 24.76
CA LEU A 337 -12.78 13.86 23.82
C LEU A 337 -11.68 14.66 23.12
N ALA A 338 -10.67 15.07 23.88
CA ALA A 338 -9.56 15.86 23.33
C ALA A 338 -8.65 15.02 22.40
N ARG A 339 -8.70 13.68 22.46
CA ARG A 339 -8.06 12.77 21.50
C ARG A 339 -8.96 12.44 20.31
N ILE A 340 -10.27 12.40 20.50
CA ILE A 340 -11.24 12.19 19.42
C ILE A 340 -11.27 13.40 18.48
N ALA A 341 -11.21 14.62 19.03
CA ALA A 341 -11.36 15.86 18.24
C ALA A 341 -10.42 15.95 17.02
N PRO A 342 -9.09 15.73 17.12
CA PRO A 342 -8.22 15.74 15.94
C PRO A 342 -8.55 14.69 14.88
N VAL A 343 -9.08 13.53 15.29
CA VAL A 343 -9.51 12.47 14.36
C VAL A 343 -10.76 12.91 13.60
N VAL A 344 -11.71 13.54 14.30
CA VAL A 344 -12.94 14.08 13.70
C VAL A 344 -12.63 15.24 12.76
N GLU A 345 -11.75 16.16 13.16
CA GLU A 345 -11.31 17.29 12.33
C GLU A 345 -10.68 16.85 11.01
N LEU A 346 -9.99 15.70 10.97
CA LEU A 346 -9.45 15.09 9.75
C LEU A 346 -10.50 14.36 8.88
N GLY A 347 -11.80 14.54 9.19
CA GLY A 347 -12.91 13.94 8.46
C GLY A 347 -13.15 12.47 8.79
N LEU A 348 -12.51 11.93 9.84
CA LEU A 348 -12.60 10.51 10.20
C LEU A 348 -13.62 10.22 11.31
N GLY A 349 -14.51 11.17 11.58
CA GLY A 349 -15.52 11.08 12.64
C GLY A 349 -16.57 9.97 12.44
N TYR A 350 -16.67 9.42 11.23
CA TYR A 350 -17.54 8.29 10.88
C TYR A 350 -16.94 6.93 11.23
N LEU A 351 -15.66 6.86 11.59
CA LEU A 351 -15.02 5.61 12.00
C LEU A 351 -15.48 5.23 13.41
N SER A 352 -15.58 3.93 13.68
CA SER A 352 -15.77 3.38 15.02
C SER A 352 -14.44 2.87 15.58
N LEU A 353 -14.31 2.77 16.90
CA LEU A 353 -13.07 2.30 17.56
C LEU A 353 -12.77 0.82 17.27
N ASP A 354 -13.81 0.02 17.08
CA ASP A 354 -13.71 -1.41 16.80
C ASP A 354 -13.45 -1.74 15.32
N ARG A 355 -13.53 -0.75 14.41
CA ARG A 355 -13.26 -0.95 12.97
C ARG A 355 -11.85 -1.47 12.75
N ALA A 356 -11.75 -2.63 12.11
CA ALA A 356 -10.49 -3.33 11.90
C ALA A 356 -9.60 -2.58 10.89
N THR A 357 -8.30 -2.45 11.20
CA THR A 357 -7.34 -1.76 10.32
C THR A 357 -7.24 -2.31 8.90
N PRO A 358 -7.45 -3.61 8.60
CA PRO A 358 -7.43 -4.10 7.22
C PRO A 358 -8.57 -3.58 6.34
N THR A 359 -9.64 -3.04 6.93
CA THR A 359 -10.79 -2.47 6.19
C THR A 359 -10.68 -0.95 6.03
N LEU A 360 -9.58 -0.35 6.48
CA LEU A 360 -9.28 1.06 6.26
C LEU A 360 -8.56 1.22 4.92
N SER A 361 -8.94 2.26 4.20
CA SER A 361 -8.16 2.82 3.10
C SER A 361 -6.80 3.32 3.59
N ALA A 362 -5.85 3.45 2.66
CA ALA A 362 -4.52 4.00 2.97
C ALA A 362 -4.63 5.42 3.56
N GLY A 363 -5.46 6.28 2.97
CA GLY A 363 -5.69 7.65 3.44
C GLY A 363 -6.38 7.74 4.80
N GLU A 364 -7.31 6.83 5.14
CA GLU A 364 -7.88 6.73 6.50
C GLU A 364 -6.79 6.38 7.52
N LEU A 365 -5.99 5.34 7.26
CA LEU A 365 -4.94 4.90 8.18
C LEU A 365 -3.86 5.98 8.38
N GLN A 366 -3.49 6.68 7.31
CA GLN A 366 -2.49 7.74 7.38
C GLN A 366 -2.98 8.93 8.20
N ARG A 367 -4.20 9.40 7.96
CA ARG A 367 -4.83 10.46 8.77
C ARG A 367 -4.98 10.05 10.24
N LEU A 368 -5.33 8.78 10.53
CA LEU A 368 -5.35 8.29 11.91
C LEU A 368 -3.98 8.38 12.58
N ARG A 369 -2.91 7.97 11.88
CA ARG A 369 -1.53 8.07 12.41
C ARG A 369 -1.12 9.52 12.66
N LEU A 370 -1.49 10.42 11.75
CA LEU A 370 -1.24 11.85 11.86
C LEU A 370 -1.98 12.45 13.07
N ALA A 371 -3.27 12.13 13.24
CA ALA A 371 -4.07 12.54 14.39
C ALA A 371 -3.42 12.13 15.72
N THR A 372 -2.89 10.91 15.79
CA THR A 372 -2.19 10.41 16.99
C THR A 372 -0.95 11.25 17.33
N GLN A 373 -0.23 11.79 16.33
CA GLN A 373 0.98 12.58 16.58
C GLN A 373 0.69 13.91 17.26
N LEU A 374 -0.45 14.55 16.96
CA LEU A 374 -0.85 15.82 17.60
C LEU A 374 -0.96 15.75 19.12
N ARG A 375 -1.10 14.54 19.68
CA ARG A 375 -1.24 14.30 21.12
C ARG A 375 -0.10 13.50 21.72
N SER A 376 0.98 13.29 20.96
CA SER A 376 2.17 12.58 21.43
C SER A 376 2.97 13.37 22.48
N GLY A 377 2.81 14.70 22.53
CA GLY A 377 3.56 15.59 23.41
C GLY A 377 5.02 15.80 22.98
N LEU A 378 5.36 15.41 21.74
CA LEU A 378 6.70 15.61 21.19
C LEU A 378 6.94 17.10 20.86
N PHE A 379 8.14 17.56 21.19
CA PHE A 379 8.62 18.93 21.01
C PHE A 379 10.06 18.90 20.50
N GLY A 380 10.43 19.82 19.61
CA GLY A 380 11.79 19.95 19.10
C GLY A 380 12.24 18.80 18.20
N VAL A 381 11.29 18.08 17.57
CA VAL A 381 11.57 17.00 16.62
C VAL A 381 11.33 17.43 15.18
N VAL A 382 11.88 16.67 14.23
CA VAL A 382 11.53 16.76 12.80
C VAL A 382 10.55 15.64 12.46
N TYR A 383 9.32 15.98 12.12
CA TYR A 383 8.41 15.03 11.49
C TYR A 383 8.76 14.92 10.01
N VAL A 384 9.01 13.70 9.52
CA VAL A 384 9.24 13.42 8.10
C VAL A 384 8.08 12.61 7.55
N LEU A 385 7.25 13.24 6.71
CA LEU A 385 6.00 12.70 6.19
C LEU A 385 6.11 12.35 4.70
N ASP A 386 5.53 11.22 4.32
CA ASP A 386 5.51 10.71 2.95
C ASP A 386 4.12 10.91 2.37
N GLU A 387 3.95 11.88 1.47
CA GLU A 387 2.74 12.14 0.69
C GLU A 387 1.43 12.02 1.52
N PRO A 388 1.24 12.87 2.56
CA PRO A 388 0.09 12.80 3.47
C PRO A 388 -1.26 13.13 2.85
N SER A 389 -1.26 13.72 1.65
CA SER A 389 -2.47 14.01 0.87
C SER A 389 -2.87 12.86 -0.06
N ALA A 390 -2.06 11.80 -0.16
CA ALA A 390 -2.29 10.71 -1.09
C ALA A 390 -3.68 10.05 -0.88
N GLY A 391 -4.49 10.04 -1.94
CA GLY A 391 -5.85 9.49 -1.91
C GLY A 391 -6.85 10.32 -1.08
N LEU A 392 -6.49 11.55 -0.70
CA LEU A 392 -7.43 12.50 -0.12
C LEU A 392 -8.24 13.18 -1.23
N HIS A 393 -9.52 13.33 -0.96
CA HIS A 393 -10.36 14.20 -1.75
C HIS A 393 -9.92 15.67 -1.52
N PRO A 394 -9.96 16.55 -2.53
CA PRO A 394 -9.57 17.95 -2.37
C PRO A 394 -10.24 18.70 -1.22
N ALA A 395 -11.49 18.34 -0.90
CA ALA A 395 -12.23 18.86 0.26
C ALA A 395 -11.58 18.54 1.63
N ASP A 396 -10.81 17.44 1.72
CA ASP A 396 -10.16 17.01 2.95
C ASP A 396 -8.74 17.63 3.12
N THR A 397 -8.20 18.28 2.08
CA THR A 397 -6.83 18.83 2.09
C THR A 397 -6.67 19.97 3.09
N GLU A 398 -7.68 20.81 3.30
CA GLU A 398 -7.64 21.90 4.29
C GLU A 398 -7.48 21.38 5.72
N ALA A 399 -8.14 20.27 6.05
CA ALA A 399 -8.00 19.61 7.34
C ALA A 399 -6.57 19.09 7.56
N LEU A 400 -5.96 18.51 6.52
CA LEU A 400 -4.55 18.09 6.56
C LEU A 400 -3.63 19.28 6.85
N LEU A 401 -3.78 20.39 6.12
CA LEU A 401 -2.97 21.60 6.32
C LEU A 401 -3.07 22.14 7.75
N THR A 402 -4.29 22.16 8.30
CA THR A 402 -4.52 22.57 9.70
C THR A 402 -3.75 21.70 10.68
N VAL A 403 -3.65 20.39 10.42
CA VAL A 403 -2.89 19.48 11.28
C VAL A 403 -1.38 19.70 11.15
N LEU A 404 -0.86 19.91 9.94
CA LEU A 404 0.56 20.22 9.74
C LEU A 404 0.94 21.52 10.48
N GLU A 405 0.08 22.54 10.41
CA GLU A 405 0.25 23.80 11.13
C GLU A 405 0.27 23.60 12.65
N ARG A 406 -0.60 22.74 13.19
CA ARG A 406 -0.59 22.43 14.63
C ARG A 406 0.66 21.65 15.06
N LEU A 407 1.19 20.76 14.23
CA LEU A 407 2.46 20.09 14.49
C LEU A 407 3.60 21.11 14.55
N LYS A 408 3.64 22.06 13.61
CA LYS A 408 4.60 23.19 13.61
C LYS A 408 4.45 24.05 14.86
N ALA A 409 3.22 24.49 15.17
CA ALA A 409 2.92 25.35 16.32
C ALA A 409 3.25 24.71 17.67
N ALA A 410 3.29 23.36 17.74
CA ALA A 410 3.77 22.62 18.91
C ALA A 410 5.30 22.64 19.07
N GLY A 411 6.03 23.44 18.28
CA GLY A 411 7.49 23.59 18.36
C GLY A 411 8.26 22.49 17.62
N ASN A 412 7.72 22.02 16.50
CA ASN A 412 8.35 20.97 15.68
C ASN A 412 8.61 21.46 14.26
N SER A 413 9.57 20.83 13.58
CA SER A 413 9.77 21.01 12.14
C SER A 413 9.00 19.93 11.38
N VAL A 414 8.37 20.28 10.26
CA VAL A 414 7.53 19.36 9.48
C VAL A 414 8.06 19.27 8.05
N PHE A 415 8.74 18.18 7.74
CA PHE A 415 9.32 17.89 6.43
C PHE A 415 8.40 16.94 5.67
N VAL A 416 7.80 17.42 4.59
CA VAL A 416 6.77 16.67 3.85
C VAL A 416 7.23 16.41 2.43
N VAL A 417 7.26 15.16 2.01
CA VAL A 417 7.41 14.82 0.59
C VAL A 417 6.04 14.92 -0.07
N GLU A 418 5.88 15.77 -1.09
CA GLU A 418 4.57 16.05 -1.68
C GLU A 418 4.58 16.47 -3.16
N HIS A 419 3.43 16.27 -3.79
CA HIS A 419 3.03 16.58 -5.14
C HIS A 419 1.73 17.38 -5.23
N HIS A 420 0.85 17.35 -4.21
CA HIS A 420 -0.38 18.15 -4.24
C HIS A 420 -0.04 19.64 -4.18
N LEU A 421 -0.41 20.35 -5.24
CA LEU A 421 -0.05 21.76 -5.42
C LEU A 421 -0.63 22.66 -4.32
N GLY A 422 -1.80 22.32 -3.77
CA GLY A 422 -2.37 23.02 -2.62
C GLY A 422 -1.47 22.97 -1.38
N VAL A 423 -0.79 21.82 -1.14
CA VAL A 423 0.12 21.67 -0.01
C VAL A 423 1.45 22.38 -0.28
N VAL A 424 1.97 22.26 -1.51
CA VAL A 424 3.19 22.98 -1.94
C VAL A 424 3.01 24.50 -1.82
N ARG A 425 1.84 25.04 -2.20
CA ARG A 425 1.53 26.49 -2.09
C ARG A 425 1.41 26.97 -0.64
N ALA A 426 0.90 26.12 0.25
CA ALA A 426 0.69 26.47 1.66
C ALA A 426 1.96 26.30 2.53
N ALA A 427 3.01 25.68 1.99
CA ALA A 427 4.26 25.46 2.73
C ALA A 427 4.98 26.77 3.06
N ASP A 428 5.72 26.79 4.16
CA ASP A 428 6.61 27.90 4.49
C ASP A 428 7.88 27.87 3.60
N TRP A 429 8.31 26.65 3.23
CA TRP A 429 9.54 26.41 2.47
C TRP A 429 9.36 25.26 1.47
N VAL A 430 10.00 25.34 0.30
CA VAL A 430 9.97 24.30 -0.72
C VAL A 430 11.38 23.92 -1.14
N VAL A 431 11.65 22.62 -1.18
CA VAL A 431 12.85 22.01 -1.74
C VAL A 431 12.45 21.27 -3.02
N ASP A 432 12.75 21.86 -4.18
CA ASP A 432 12.46 21.24 -5.49
C ASP A 432 13.64 20.40 -5.96
N VAL A 433 13.38 19.12 -6.25
CA VAL A 433 14.39 18.13 -6.67
C VAL A 433 14.12 17.71 -8.11
N GLY A 434 15.12 17.86 -8.98
CA GLY A 434 14.98 17.60 -10.42
C GLY A 434 16.28 17.74 -11.19
N PRO A 435 16.24 18.06 -12.51
CA PRO A 435 15.04 18.37 -13.32
C PRO A 435 14.26 17.14 -13.81
N GLY A 436 14.87 15.95 -13.84
CA GLY A 436 14.22 14.71 -14.25
C GLY A 436 14.21 13.64 -13.17
N ALA A 437 13.96 12.40 -13.58
CA ALA A 437 14.01 11.21 -12.73
C ALA A 437 15.35 10.47 -12.88
N GLY A 438 15.71 9.65 -11.89
CA GLY A 438 16.89 8.79 -11.94
C GLY A 438 18.18 9.55 -12.18
N GLU A 439 18.94 9.13 -13.19
CA GLU A 439 20.21 9.75 -13.60
C GLU A 439 20.05 11.19 -14.09
N HIS A 440 18.86 11.58 -14.55
CA HIS A 440 18.55 12.96 -14.99
C HIS A 440 18.07 13.85 -13.83
N GLY A 441 17.83 13.27 -12.64
CA GLY A 441 17.44 13.98 -11.43
C GLY A 441 18.60 14.24 -10.48
N GLY A 442 18.30 14.18 -9.18
CA GLY A 442 19.28 14.15 -8.11
C GLY A 442 19.92 15.49 -7.78
N ARG A 443 19.34 16.60 -8.24
CA ARG A 443 19.81 17.96 -7.95
C ARG A 443 18.70 18.74 -7.26
N VAL A 444 19.08 19.59 -6.32
CA VAL A 444 18.17 20.60 -5.77
C VAL A 444 18.17 21.79 -6.73
N LEU A 445 17.00 22.08 -7.30
CA LEU A 445 16.80 23.20 -8.22
C LEU A 445 16.46 24.49 -7.46
N HIS A 446 15.76 24.34 -6.34
CA HIS A 446 15.32 25.43 -5.48
C HIS A 446 15.25 24.97 -4.03
N SER A 447 15.63 25.84 -3.11
CA SER A 447 15.36 25.71 -1.67
C SER A 447 15.02 27.10 -1.15
N GLY A 448 13.74 27.37 -0.97
CA GLY A 448 13.26 28.72 -0.66
C GLY A 448 11.74 28.78 -0.47
N PRO A 449 11.18 29.97 -0.23
CA PRO A 449 9.74 30.18 -0.19
C PRO A 449 9.04 29.69 -1.49
N PRO A 450 7.80 29.17 -1.42
CA PRO A 450 7.09 28.63 -2.59
C PRO A 450 6.90 29.65 -3.74
N ALA A 451 6.75 30.93 -3.41
CA ALA A 451 6.53 31.99 -4.40
C ALA A 451 7.72 32.14 -5.38
N GLU A 452 8.93 31.84 -4.94
CA GLU A 452 10.15 31.94 -5.74
C GLU A 452 10.28 30.78 -6.75
N LEU A 453 9.63 29.65 -6.48
CA LEU A 453 9.72 28.46 -7.33
C LEU A 453 9.17 28.70 -8.74
N ALA A 454 8.17 29.57 -8.91
CA ALA A 454 7.54 29.85 -10.19
C ALA A 454 8.53 30.38 -11.26
N GLY A 455 9.63 31.01 -10.85
CA GLY A 455 10.67 31.52 -11.74
C GLY A 455 11.82 30.54 -12.04
N VAL A 456 11.82 29.34 -11.43
CA VAL A 456 12.95 28.43 -11.49
C VAL A 456 12.93 27.63 -12.79
N ALA A 457 13.90 27.91 -13.66
CA ALA A 457 14.06 27.21 -14.93
C ALA A 457 14.36 25.71 -14.71
N GLY A 458 13.68 24.85 -15.47
CA GLY A 458 13.85 23.40 -15.37
C GLY A 458 13.09 22.72 -14.23
N SER A 459 12.42 23.48 -13.35
CA SER A 459 11.50 22.92 -12.37
C SER A 459 10.24 22.38 -13.06
N ALA A 460 10.01 21.08 -12.95
CA ALA A 460 8.77 20.47 -13.42
C ALA A 460 7.56 20.97 -12.61
N THR A 461 7.74 21.18 -11.30
CA THR A 461 6.66 21.63 -10.39
C THR A 461 6.26 23.08 -10.67
N ALA A 462 7.20 23.98 -10.97
CA ALA A 462 6.93 25.38 -11.27
C ALA A 462 5.87 25.60 -12.37
N ARG A 463 5.88 24.73 -13.40
CA ARG A 463 4.89 24.74 -14.50
C ARG A 463 3.45 24.69 -14.00
N TYR A 464 3.19 23.90 -12.95
CA TYR A 464 1.84 23.63 -12.46
C TYR A 464 1.42 24.59 -11.35
N LEU A 465 2.39 25.14 -10.59
CA LEU A 465 2.08 26.09 -9.50
C LEU A 465 1.37 27.35 -10.00
N SER A 466 1.74 27.84 -11.18
CA SER A 466 1.13 29.03 -11.80
C SER A 466 -0.31 28.83 -12.32
N GLY A 467 -0.90 27.63 -12.19
CA GLY A 467 -2.26 27.34 -12.64
C GLY A 467 -2.43 27.22 -14.16
N ARG A 468 -1.32 27.15 -14.91
CA ARG A 468 -1.32 27.11 -16.38
C ARG A 468 -1.41 25.71 -17.00
N SER A 469 -1.59 24.65 -16.22
CA SER A 469 -1.86 23.33 -16.81
C SER A 469 -3.36 23.24 -17.11
N ALA A 470 -3.72 23.72 -18.30
CA ALA A 470 -4.99 23.37 -18.92
C ALA A 470 -4.85 21.93 -19.43
N ALA A 471 -5.49 20.97 -18.77
CA ALA A 471 -5.77 19.71 -19.43
C ALA A 471 -6.52 20.05 -20.73
N PRO A 472 -6.10 19.54 -21.91
CA PRO A 472 -6.88 19.76 -23.11
C PRO A 472 -8.22 19.06 -22.90
N ALA A 473 -9.29 19.84 -22.73
CA ALA A 473 -10.65 19.34 -22.77
C ALA A 473 -10.90 18.80 -24.18
N GLY A 474 -10.58 17.52 -24.40
CA GLY A 474 -11.01 16.79 -25.58
C GLY A 474 -12.52 16.78 -25.65
N ALA A 475 -13.09 16.68 -26.85
CA ALA A 475 -14.52 16.46 -26.99
C ALA A 475 -14.89 15.15 -26.28
N VAL A 476 -15.93 15.20 -25.45
CA VAL A 476 -16.49 14.02 -24.78
C VAL A 476 -16.85 12.98 -25.85
N ARG A 477 -16.32 11.76 -25.72
CA ARG A 477 -16.60 10.66 -26.67
C ARG A 477 -18.02 10.14 -26.50
N GLU A 478 -18.65 9.76 -27.61
CA GLU A 478 -19.95 9.07 -27.60
C GLU A 478 -19.81 7.63 -27.10
N PRO A 479 -20.58 7.21 -26.07
CA PRO A 479 -20.60 5.83 -25.59
C PRO A 479 -21.02 4.82 -26.66
N ARG A 480 -20.39 3.65 -26.67
CA ARG A 480 -20.74 2.53 -27.58
C ARG A 480 -21.79 1.58 -26.99
N GLY A 481 -22.15 1.79 -25.74
CA GLY A 481 -23.08 0.98 -24.97
C GLY A 481 -23.01 1.34 -23.49
N THR A 482 -23.76 0.64 -22.67
CA THR A 482 -23.85 0.89 -21.23
C THR A 482 -23.74 -0.44 -20.47
N LEU A 483 -22.92 -0.44 -19.43
CA LEU A 483 -22.84 -1.50 -18.43
C LEU A 483 -23.62 -1.07 -17.19
N THR A 484 -24.59 -1.89 -16.77
CA THR A 484 -25.33 -1.64 -15.52
C THR A 484 -24.75 -2.48 -14.39
N VAL A 485 -24.45 -1.84 -13.26
CA VAL A 485 -23.93 -2.48 -12.04
C VAL A 485 -24.93 -2.23 -10.92
N GLY A 486 -25.46 -3.30 -10.33
CA GLY A 486 -26.38 -3.25 -9.18
C GLY A 486 -27.72 -3.93 -9.43
N PRO A 487 -28.65 -3.84 -8.45
CA PRO A 487 -28.56 -3.04 -7.23
C PRO A 487 -27.52 -3.58 -6.23
N VAL A 488 -26.61 -2.73 -5.77
CA VAL A 488 -25.53 -3.07 -4.83
C VAL A 488 -25.95 -2.74 -3.41
N THR A 489 -25.94 -3.75 -2.53
CA THR A 489 -26.12 -3.57 -1.08
C THR A 489 -24.93 -4.19 -0.34
N ARG A 490 -23.92 -3.37 -0.09
CA ARG A 490 -22.67 -3.78 0.55
C ARG A 490 -21.99 -2.60 1.23
N HIS A 491 -21.41 -2.83 2.41
CA HIS A 491 -20.81 -1.79 3.24
C HIS A 491 -21.78 -0.62 3.49
N ASN A 492 -21.52 0.58 2.98
CA ASN A 492 -22.41 1.74 3.06
C ASN A 492 -23.32 1.93 1.83
N LEU A 493 -23.16 1.14 0.76
CA LEU A 493 -24.09 1.14 -0.38
C LEU A 493 -25.41 0.45 0.01
N ARG A 494 -26.53 1.06 -0.38
CA ARG A 494 -27.89 0.62 -0.07
C ARG A 494 -28.73 0.61 -1.35
N GLY A 495 -28.80 -0.53 -2.03
CA GLY A 495 -29.56 -0.69 -3.27
C GLY A 495 -29.10 0.21 -4.42
N VAL A 496 -27.81 0.52 -4.50
CA VAL A 496 -27.27 1.47 -5.49
C VAL A 496 -27.12 0.81 -6.85
N THR A 497 -27.69 1.41 -7.89
CA THR A 497 -27.47 1.00 -9.28
C THR A 497 -26.72 2.09 -10.01
N ALA A 498 -25.67 1.72 -10.74
CA ALA A 498 -24.82 2.63 -11.51
C ALA A 498 -24.75 2.20 -12.98
N GLU A 499 -24.75 3.19 -13.88
CA GLU A 499 -24.57 2.97 -15.31
C GLU A 499 -23.19 3.48 -15.74
N PHE A 500 -22.40 2.59 -16.32
CA PHE A 500 -21.05 2.86 -16.82
C PHE A 500 -21.06 2.85 -18.35
N PRO A 501 -20.78 3.97 -19.02
CA PRO A 501 -20.69 3.99 -20.47
C PRO A 501 -19.48 3.17 -20.97
N LEU A 502 -19.66 2.43 -22.06
CA LEU A 502 -18.64 1.59 -22.68
C LEU A 502 -17.91 2.32 -23.81
N GLY A 503 -16.62 2.01 -23.99
CA GLY A 503 -15.78 2.60 -25.03
C GLY A 503 -15.30 4.02 -24.72
N VAL A 504 -15.37 4.43 -23.45
CA VAL A 504 -15.01 5.77 -22.97
C VAL A 504 -14.24 5.69 -21.65
N LEU A 505 -13.68 6.82 -21.19
CA LEU A 505 -13.06 6.98 -19.87
C LEU A 505 -14.11 7.46 -18.84
N THR A 506 -14.39 6.65 -17.84
CA THR A 506 -15.26 7.01 -16.70
C THR A 506 -14.44 7.23 -15.44
N ALA A 507 -14.57 8.39 -14.81
CA ALA A 507 -14.01 8.67 -13.49
C ALA A 507 -15.07 8.51 -12.39
N VAL A 508 -14.77 7.72 -11.37
CA VAL A 508 -15.59 7.55 -10.17
C VAL A 508 -14.97 8.39 -9.05
N THR A 509 -15.69 9.44 -8.64
CA THR A 509 -15.23 10.48 -7.71
C THR A 509 -16.07 10.52 -6.44
N GLY A 510 -15.67 11.37 -5.48
CA GLY A 510 -16.35 11.54 -4.19
C GLY A 510 -15.39 11.48 -3.01
N VAL A 511 -15.83 11.96 -1.85
CA VAL A 511 -15.01 12.01 -0.62
C VAL A 511 -14.52 10.64 -0.16
N SER A 512 -13.47 10.58 0.67
CA SER A 512 -13.01 9.31 1.24
C SER A 512 -14.12 8.62 2.02
N GLY A 513 -14.28 7.31 1.85
CA GLY A 513 -15.35 6.55 2.51
C GLY A 513 -16.75 6.68 1.88
N SER A 514 -16.92 7.39 0.75
CA SER A 514 -18.22 7.55 0.08
C SER A 514 -18.77 6.26 -0.57
N GLY A 515 -17.94 5.22 -0.73
CA GLY A 515 -18.33 3.93 -1.31
C GLY A 515 -17.75 3.62 -2.70
N LYS A 516 -16.85 4.46 -3.24
CA LYS A 516 -16.25 4.32 -4.58
C LYS A 516 -15.69 2.92 -4.86
N SER A 517 -14.76 2.45 -4.03
CA SER A 517 -14.11 1.14 -4.20
C SER A 517 -15.09 -0.02 -3.99
N THR A 518 -16.14 0.17 -3.18
CA THR A 518 -17.21 -0.84 -3.05
C THR A 518 -18.02 -0.94 -4.32
N LEU A 519 -18.44 0.18 -4.92
CA LEU A 519 -19.22 0.19 -6.15
C LEU A 519 -18.42 -0.40 -7.31
N VAL A 520 -17.19 0.07 -7.49
CA VAL A 520 -16.29 -0.36 -8.56
C VAL A 520 -15.88 -1.82 -8.40
N GLY A 521 -15.76 -2.32 -7.17
CA GLY A 521 -15.43 -3.71 -6.87
C GLY A 521 -16.51 -4.72 -7.31
N GLU A 522 -17.71 -4.28 -7.62
CA GLU A 522 -18.80 -5.13 -8.14
C GLU A 522 -18.73 -5.32 -9.67
N ILE A 523 -17.80 -4.64 -10.36
CA ILE A 523 -17.54 -4.89 -11.79
C ILE A 523 -16.74 -6.20 -11.93
N THR A 524 -17.36 -7.24 -12.47
CA THR A 524 -16.74 -8.57 -12.68
C THR A 524 -16.88 -9.02 -14.14
N GLU A 525 -16.10 -10.03 -14.55
CA GLU A 525 -16.24 -10.67 -15.89
C GLU A 525 -17.55 -11.45 -16.05
N GLU A 526 -18.29 -11.67 -14.96
CA GLU A 526 -19.61 -12.32 -14.99
C GLU A 526 -20.71 -11.35 -15.47
N LEU A 527 -20.45 -10.03 -15.43
CA LEU A 527 -21.42 -9.05 -15.89
C LEU A 527 -21.54 -9.05 -17.42
N PRO A 528 -22.77 -9.05 -17.95
CA PRO A 528 -23.00 -8.89 -19.39
C PRO A 528 -22.32 -7.64 -19.94
N GLY A 529 -21.56 -7.78 -21.02
CA GLY A 529 -20.82 -6.67 -21.65
C GLY A 529 -19.37 -6.49 -21.16
N VAL A 530 -18.86 -7.36 -20.28
CA VAL A 530 -17.46 -7.37 -19.83
C VAL A 530 -16.74 -8.63 -20.34
N PRO A 531 -16.26 -8.66 -21.60
CA PRO A 531 -15.62 -9.86 -22.17
C PRO A 531 -14.27 -10.18 -21.54
N ARG A 532 -13.58 -9.17 -21.02
CA ARG A 532 -12.30 -9.27 -20.34
C ARG A 532 -12.15 -8.10 -19.39
N LEU A 533 -11.81 -8.37 -18.13
CA LEU A 533 -11.56 -7.38 -17.10
C LEU A 533 -10.08 -7.37 -16.74
N VAL A 534 -9.48 -6.18 -16.73
CA VAL A 534 -8.10 -5.98 -16.27
C VAL A 534 -8.14 -4.99 -15.13
N SER A 535 -7.89 -5.47 -13.90
CA SER A 535 -7.79 -4.62 -12.72
C SER A 535 -6.34 -4.27 -12.41
N VAL A 536 -6.06 -2.98 -12.27
CA VAL A 536 -4.73 -2.42 -12.01
C VAL A 536 -4.76 -1.61 -10.71
N ASP A 537 -4.21 -2.19 -9.65
CA ASP A 537 -4.08 -1.58 -8.33
C ASP A 537 -2.63 -1.23 -7.96
N GLN A 538 -2.44 -0.49 -6.87
CA GLN A 538 -1.13 -0.13 -6.32
C GLN A 538 -0.54 -1.19 -5.38
N ARG A 539 -1.06 -2.43 -5.35
CA ARG A 539 -0.43 -3.47 -4.52
C ARG A 539 0.96 -3.77 -5.07
N PRO A 540 1.96 -4.05 -4.23
CA PRO A 540 3.29 -4.39 -4.70
C PRO A 540 3.26 -5.53 -5.72
N ILE A 541 4.07 -5.43 -6.79
CA ILE A 541 4.23 -6.52 -7.78
C ILE A 541 4.85 -7.78 -7.18
N GLY A 542 5.49 -7.65 -6.02
CA GLY A 542 6.02 -8.73 -5.21
C GLY A 542 6.35 -8.23 -3.80
N ARG A 543 6.54 -9.16 -2.86
CA ARG A 543 6.77 -8.83 -1.44
C ARG A 543 8.17 -9.17 -0.95
N THR A 544 8.98 -9.76 -1.81
CA THR A 544 10.37 -10.11 -1.52
C THR A 544 11.27 -9.51 -2.60
N PRO A 545 12.56 -9.32 -2.32
CA PRO A 545 13.53 -8.83 -3.31
C PRO A 545 13.69 -9.71 -4.55
N ARG A 546 13.17 -10.95 -4.47
CA ARG A 546 13.13 -11.90 -5.58
C ARG A 546 12.35 -11.37 -6.78
N SER A 547 11.20 -10.74 -6.53
CA SER A 547 10.41 -10.10 -7.57
C SER A 547 11.04 -8.78 -7.99
N ASN A 548 11.06 -8.50 -9.29
CA ASN A 548 11.54 -7.25 -9.86
C ASN A 548 10.81 -6.93 -11.16
N LEU A 549 11.07 -5.74 -11.73
CA LEU A 549 10.46 -5.27 -12.96
C LEU A 549 10.65 -6.26 -14.13
N ALA A 550 11.86 -6.77 -14.34
CA ALA A 550 12.16 -7.66 -15.46
C ALA A 550 11.41 -9.00 -15.37
N THR A 551 11.28 -9.57 -14.16
CA THR A 551 10.54 -10.83 -13.96
C THR A 551 9.04 -10.62 -14.08
N TYR A 552 8.50 -9.52 -13.57
CA TYR A 552 7.06 -9.26 -13.61
C TYR A 552 6.54 -9.01 -15.04
N THR A 553 7.30 -8.28 -15.85
CA THR A 553 6.94 -7.97 -17.24
C THR A 553 7.17 -9.12 -18.21
N GLY A 554 7.87 -10.19 -17.79
CA GLY A 554 8.31 -11.27 -18.65
C GLY A 554 9.54 -10.94 -19.50
N LEU A 555 10.05 -9.70 -19.46
CA LEU A 555 11.26 -9.28 -20.16
C LEU A 555 12.47 -10.16 -19.82
N PHE A 556 12.54 -10.64 -18.58
CA PHE A 556 13.67 -11.45 -18.13
C PHE A 556 13.80 -12.78 -18.88
N ASP A 557 12.71 -13.35 -19.39
CA ASP A 557 12.78 -14.57 -20.20
C ASP A 557 13.47 -14.33 -21.54
N VAL A 558 13.27 -13.14 -22.12
CA VAL A 558 13.96 -12.71 -23.34
C VAL A 558 15.46 -12.54 -23.05
N VAL A 559 15.81 -11.83 -21.97
CA VAL A 559 17.20 -11.62 -21.55
C VAL A 559 17.92 -12.96 -21.34
N ARG A 560 17.31 -13.91 -20.61
CA ARG A 560 17.92 -15.24 -20.38
C ARG A 560 18.15 -16.02 -21.68
N LYS A 561 17.23 -15.93 -22.65
CA LYS A 561 17.39 -16.57 -23.96
C LYS A 561 18.55 -15.96 -24.76
N VAL A 562 18.71 -14.63 -24.71
CA VAL A 562 19.84 -13.94 -25.34
C VAL A 562 21.17 -14.42 -24.75
N PHE A 563 21.29 -14.48 -23.42
CA PHE A 563 22.51 -14.97 -22.75
C PHE A 563 22.82 -16.44 -23.07
N ALA A 564 21.81 -17.31 -23.09
CA ALA A 564 21.98 -18.71 -23.48
C ALA A 564 22.40 -18.89 -24.95
N GLY A 565 22.12 -17.90 -25.80
CA GLY A 565 22.53 -17.88 -27.20
C GLY A 565 23.99 -17.48 -27.44
N THR A 566 24.68 -16.95 -26.43
CA THR A 566 26.08 -16.51 -26.55
C THR A 566 27.05 -17.67 -26.76
N GLU A 567 28.17 -17.43 -27.43
CA GLU A 567 29.22 -18.43 -27.61
C GLU A 567 29.77 -18.93 -26.26
N GLY A 568 30.02 -18.01 -25.32
CA GLY A 568 30.50 -18.34 -23.98
C GLY A 568 29.56 -19.24 -23.19
N ALA A 569 28.24 -19.10 -23.37
CA ALA A 569 27.25 -20.01 -22.78
C ALA A 569 27.23 -21.37 -23.48
N ARG A 570 27.25 -21.39 -24.82
CA ARG A 570 27.22 -22.63 -25.61
C ARG A 570 28.42 -23.53 -25.33
N GLN A 571 29.63 -22.97 -25.29
CA GLN A 571 30.87 -23.71 -24.97
C GLN A 571 30.81 -24.37 -23.57
N ARG A 572 30.09 -23.77 -22.62
CA ARG A 572 29.93 -24.27 -21.25
C ARG A 572 28.68 -25.15 -21.04
N GLY A 573 27.89 -25.39 -22.10
CA GLY A 573 26.63 -26.12 -22.01
C GLY A 573 25.54 -25.40 -21.21
N TYR A 574 25.58 -24.07 -21.11
CA TYR A 574 24.64 -23.30 -20.30
C TYR A 574 23.36 -22.97 -21.07
N GLY A 575 22.23 -23.50 -20.61
CA GLY A 575 20.90 -23.10 -21.07
C GLY A 575 20.34 -21.88 -20.34
N ALA A 576 19.15 -21.41 -20.76
CA ALA A 576 18.47 -20.26 -20.16
C ALA A 576 18.12 -20.44 -18.66
N GLY A 577 18.07 -21.70 -18.17
CA GLY A 577 17.92 -22.01 -16.75
C GLY A 577 19.11 -21.57 -15.90
N ARG A 578 20.35 -21.64 -16.43
CA ARG A 578 21.55 -21.18 -15.74
C ARG A 578 21.47 -19.69 -15.40
N PHE A 579 20.88 -18.91 -16.29
CA PHE A 579 20.71 -17.46 -16.15
C PHE A 579 19.48 -17.05 -15.33
N SER A 580 18.76 -17.99 -14.74
CA SER A 580 17.65 -17.68 -13.83
C SER A 580 18.12 -17.68 -12.38
N PHE A 581 17.94 -16.56 -11.68
CA PHE A 581 18.15 -16.50 -10.23
C PHE A 581 17.05 -17.24 -9.44
N ASN A 582 15.96 -17.67 -10.09
CA ASN A 582 14.85 -18.35 -9.42
C ASN A 582 15.08 -19.84 -9.21
N VAL A 583 16.00 -20.47 -9.95
CA VAL A 583 16.26 -21.92 -9.89
C VAL A 583 17.71 -22.19 -9.54
N ALA A 584 17.99 -23.36 -8.97
CA ALA A 584 19.35 -23.79 -8.66
C ALA A 584 20.20 -23.93 -9.93
N GLY A 585 21.51 -23.73 -9.80
CA GLY A 585 22.49 -23.91 -10.88
C GLY A 585 23.39 -22.68 -11.06
N GLY A 586 22.84 -21.57 -11.55
CA GLY A 586 23.64 -20.33 -11.76
C GLY A 586 23.48 -19.26 -10.70
N ARG A 587 22.45 -19.35 -9.85
CA ARG A 587 22.21 -18.40 -8.77
C ARG A 587 23.28 -18.48 -7.67
N CYS A 588 23.36 -17.44 -6.85
CA CYS A 588 24.05 -17.47 -5.56
C CYS A 588 23.24 -18.33 -4.57
N GLU A 589 23.87 -19.31 -3.92
CA GLU A 589 23.17 -20.21 -2.98
C GLU A 589 22.93 -19.59 -1.61
N THR A 590 23.73 -18.60 -1.20
CA THR A 590 23.61 -17.91 0.09
C THR A 590 22.32 -17.12 0.21
N CYS A 591 22.01 -16.30 -0.80
CA CYS A 591 20.73 -15.58 -0.89
C CYS A 591 19.68 -16.32 -1.71
N GLN A 592 19.99 -17.52 -2.22
CA GLN A 592 19.14 -18.29 -3.13
C GLN A 592 18.59 -17.46 -4.32
N GLY A 593 19.41 -16.53 -4.83
CA GLY A 593 19.08 -15.65 -5.96
C GLY A 593 18.27 -14.39 -5.63
N GLU A 594 17.98 -14.11 -4.35
CA GLU A 594 17.31 -12.85 -3.97
C GLU A 594 18.22 -11.64 -4.13
N GLY A 595 19.54 -11.83 -3.96
CA GLY A 595 20.53 -10.74 -3.92
C GLY A 595 20.60 -10.01 -2.58
N PHE A 596 19.62 -10.25 -1.71
CA PHE A 596 19.50 -9.63 -0.40
C PHE A 596 19.31 -10.70 0.68
N VAL A 597 19.61 -10.34 1.92
CA VAL A 597 19.32 -11.14 3.10
C VAL A 597 18.45 -10.31 4.06
N SER A 598 17.45 -10.94 4.66
CA SER A 598 16.61 -10.28 5.66
C SER A 598 17.37 -10.16 6.97
N VAL A 599 17.43 -8.95 7.51
CA VAL A 599 17.97 -8.65 8.83
C VAL A 599 16.79 -8.39 9.75
N GLU A 600 16.56 -9.32 10.67
CA GLU A 600 15.51 -9.17 11.69
C GLU A 600 16.04 -8.27 12.80
N LEU A 601 15.32 -7.18 13.07
CA LEU A 601 15.67 -6.20 14.10
C LEU A 601 14.70 -6.36 15.27
N LEU A 602 15.21 -6.47 16.49
CA LEU A 602 14.41 -6.75 17.69
C LEU A 602 13.32 -5.70 17.97
N PHE A 603 13.57 -4.43 17.66
CA PHE A 603 12.70 -3.30 18.02
C PHE A 603 12.35 -2.40 16.83
N LEU A 604 12.78 -2.79 15.63
CA LEU A 604 12.56 -2.05 14.39
C LEU A 604 11.97 -3.00 13.34
N PRO A 605 11.25 -2.48 12.34
CA PRO A 605 10.83 -3.28 11.21
C PRO A 605 12.04 -3.98 10.57
N SER A 606 11.91 -5.26 10.24
CA SER A 606 12.97 -5.99 9.53
C SER A 606 13.33 -5.29 8.22
N THR A 607 14.62 -5.23 7.92
CA THR A 607 15.16 -4.58 6.71
C THR A 607 15.91 -5.59 5.84
N TYR A 608 16.15 -5.25 4.59
CA TYR A 608 16.97 -6.06 3.69
C TYR A 608 18.36 -5.42 3.55
N ALA A 609 19.40 -6.26 3.59
CA ALA A 609 20.77 -5.87 3.29
C ALA A 609 21.28 -6.64 2.07
N PRO A 610 22.20 -6.07 1.25
CA PRO A 610 22.83 -6.81 0.16
C PRO A 610 23.47 -8.10 0.67
N CYS A 611 23.37 -9.18 -0.12
CA CYS A 611 23.96 -10.47 0.22
C CYS A 611 25.49 -10.34 0.36
N PRO A 612 26.11 -10.85 1.43
CA PRO A 612 27.55 -10.71 1.66
C PRO A 612 28.39 -11.42 0.58
N ASP A 613 27.87 -12.50 -0.02
CA ASP A 613 28.67 -13.35 -0.91
C ASP A 613 28.59 -12.91 -2.38
N CYS A 614 27.43 -12.43 -2.82
CA CYS A 614 27.27 -11.95 -4.21
C CYS A 614 27.14 -10.43 -4.32
N ALA A 615 27.16 -9.69 -3.20
CA ALA A 615 27.02 -8.24 -3.15
C ALA A 615 25.83 -7.70 -3.97
N GLY A 616 24.69 -8.40 -3.93
CA GLY A 616 23.50 -8.03 -4.70
C GLY A 616 23.41 -8.62 -6.12
N ALA A 617 24.48 -9.24 -6.64
CA ALA A 617 24.53 -9.72 -8.02
C ALA A 617 23.57 -10.90 -8.31
N ARG A 618 23.08 -11.63 -7.29
CA ARG A 618 22.17 -12.79 -7.38
C ARG A 618 22.74 -14.07 -8.01
N TYR A 619 23.94 -14.02 -8.61
CA TYR A 619 24.54 -15.14 -9.34
C TYR A 619 25.86 -15.60 -8.73
N ASN A 620 26.25 -16.84 -9.06
CA ASN A 620 27.59 -17.33 -8.76
C ASN A 620 28.62 -16.80 -9.77
N PRO A 621 29.92 -16.75 -9.39
CA PRO A 621 30.97 -16.20 -10.25
C PRO A 621 31.06 -16.84 -11.64
N GLY A 622 30.85 -18.16 -11.74
CA GLY A 622 30.91 -18.87 -13.02
C GLY A 622 29.83 -18.43 -14.03
N THR A 623 28.66 -18.01 -13.54
CA THR A 623 27.59 -17.49 -14.41
C THR A 623 27.89 -16.05 -14.87
N LEU A 624 28.54 -15.26 -14.02
CA LEU A 624 28.93 -13.87 -14.32
C LEU A 624 30.06 -13.76 -15.36
N GLN A 625 30.77 -14.85 -15.65
CA GLN A 625 31.78 -14.90 -16.71
C GLN A 625 31.19 -14.82 -18.13
N VAL A 626 29.91 -15.16 -18.30
CA VAL A 626 29.26 -15.06 -19.60
C VAL A 626 28.76 -13.64 -19.79
N THR A 627 29.23 -13.00 -20.87
CA THR A 627 28.85 -11.64 -21.23
C THR A 627 28.09 -11.62 -22.56
N TYR A 628 27.20 -10.64 -22.69
CA TYR A 628 26.56 -10.26 -23.95
C TYR A 628 26.89 -8.78 -24.17
N ARG A 629 27.47 -8.44 -25.32
CA ARG A 629 27.93 -7.07 -25.64
C ARG A 629 28.78 -6.44 -24.53
N GLY A 630 29.69 -7.24 -23.96
CA GLY A 630 30.60 -6.79 -22.91
C GLY A 630 30.01 -6.67 -21.51
N ARG A 631 28.71 -6.97 -21.31
CA ARG A 631 28.06 -6.95 -19.99
C ARG A 631 27.61 -8.33 -19.54
N ASN A 632 27.82 -8.66 -18.26
CA ASN A 632 27.27 -9.88 -17.66
C ASN A 632 25.79 -9.69 -17.28
N ILE A 633 25.12 -10.78 -16.88
CA ILE A 633 23.69 -10.74 -16.61
C ILE A 633 23.30 -9.86 -15.40
N ALA A 634 24.17 -9.75 -14.39
CA ALA A 634 23.91 -8.89 -13.24
C ALA A 634 24.02 -7.41 -13.64
N GLU A 635 25.01 -7.05 -14.47
CA GLU A 635 25.16 -5.70 -15.02
C GLU A 635 23.99 -5.32 -15.94
N VAL A 636 23.45 -6.27 -16.70
CA VAL A 636 22.22 -6.05 -17.48
C VAL A 636 21.01 -5.83 -16.58
N LEU A 637 20.89 -6.57 -15.47
CA LEU A 637 19.85 -6.33 -14.48
C LEU A 637 20.02 -4.98 -13.75
N ASP A 638 21.23 -4.43 -13.70
CA ASP A 638 21.49 -3.11 -13.10
C ASP A 638 21.23 -1.93 -14.05
N LEU A 639 20.98 -2.19 -15.34
CA LEU A 639 20.58 -1.16 -16.30
C LEU A 639 19.23 -0.55 -15.94
N THR A 640 19.11 0.76 -16.15
CA THR A 640 17.82 1.45 -16.21
C THR A 640 16.99 0.96 -17.39
N VAL A 641 15.67 1.14 -17.37
CA VAL A 641 14.80 0.83 -18.52
C VAL A 641 15.25 1.61 -19.76
N GLU A 642 15.63 2.87 -19.61
CA GLU A 642 16.19 3.70 -20.69
C GLU A 642 17.48 3.09 -21.26
N GLY A 643 18.47 2.79 -20.41
CA GLY A 643 19.71 2.16 -20.84
C GLY A 643 19.51 0.75 -21.44
N ALA A 644 18.52 0.01 -20.94
CA ALA A 644 18.16 -1.29 -21.50
C ALA A 644 17.48 -1.18 -22.86
N ALA A 645 16.67 -0.14 -23.10
CA ALA A 645 16.03 0.11 -24.38
C ALA A 645 17.07 0.38 -25.49
N GLU A 646 18.12 1.13 -25.16
CA GLU A 646 19.28 1.32 -26.04
C GLU A 646 20.06 0.02 -26.23
N PHE A 647 20.38 -0.69 -25.14
CA PHE A 647 21.19 -1.89 -25.16
C PHE A 647 20.55 -3.06 -25.94
N PHE A 648 19.22 -3.16 -25.94
CA PHE A 648 18.43 -4.19 -26.62
C PHE A 648 17.66 -3.68 -27.86
N ALA A 649 18.08 -2.56 -28.46
CA ALA A 649 17.37 -1.93 -29.58
C ALA A 649 17.14 -2.88 -30.79
N ASP A 650 18.02 -3.86 -31.00
CA ASP A 650 17.97 -4.87 -32.05
C ASP A 650 17.32 -6.20 -31.62
N VAL A 651 16.75 -6.28 -30.42
CA VAL A 651 16.05 -7.47 -29.91
C VAL A 651 14.54 -7.19 -29.86
N PRO A 652 13.76 -7.53 -30.92
CA PRO A 652 12.37 -7.09 -31.05
C PRO A 652 11.47 -7.52 -29.89
N ALA A 653 11.74 -8.70 -29.31
CA ALA A 653 11.00 -9.23 -28.17
C ALA A 653 11.21 -8.40 -26.89
N ALA A 654 12.38 -7.76 -26.72
CA ALA A 654 12.67 -6.89 -25.58
C ALA A 654 12.16 -5.46 -25.81
N VAL A 655 12.31 -4.94 -27.04
CA VAL A 655 11.90 -3.57 -27.42
C VAL A 655 10.44 -3.29 -27.08
N ARG A 656 9.53 -4.26 -27.28
CA ARG A 656 8.11 -4.07 -26.98
C ARG A 656 7.86 -3.81 -25.49
N SER A 657 8.43 -4.62 -24.61
CA SER A 657 8.29 -4.47 -23.16
C SER A 657 8.94 -3.18 -22.66
N LEU A 658 10.13 -2.86 -23.19
CA LEU A 658 10.88 -1.66 -22.80
C LEU A 658 10.18 -0.37 -23.24
N ARG A 659 9.62 -0.33 -24.46
CA ARG A 659 8.79 0.82 -24.91
C ARG A 659 7.58 1.02 -24.03
N ALA A 660 6.83 -0.04 -23.72
CA ALA A 660 5.67 0.08 -22.83
C ALA A 660 6.03 0.64 -21.44
N LEU A 661 7.21 0.30 -20.91
CA LEU A 661 7.72 0.87 -19.64
C LEU A 661 8.15 2.34 -19.77
N LEU A 662 8.75 2.73 -20.90
CA LEU A 662 9.09 4.12 -21.19
C LEU A 662 7.84 4.98 -21.36
N ASP A 663 6.82 4.47 -22.05
CA ASP A 663 5.56 5.16 -22.33
C ASP A 663 4.77 5.50 -21.06
N VAL A 664 4.91 4.70 -20.00
CA VAL A 664 4.34 4.96 -18.67
C VAL A 664 5.29 5.75 -17.75
N GLY A 665 6.43 6.22 -18.25
CA GLY A 665 7.35 7.10 -17.51
C GLY A 665 8.28 6.39 -16.51
N LEU A 666 8.57 5.10 -16.71
CA LEU A 666 9.41 4.29 -15.80
C LEU A 666 10.86 4.11 -16.29
N GLY A 667 11.33 5.00 -17.16
CA GLY A 667 12.68 4.92 -17.77
C GLY A 667 13.83 4.83 -16.77
N TYR A 668 13.66 5.43 -15.58
CA TYR A 668 14.69 5.51 -14.54
C TYR A 668 14.83 4.24 -13.69
N LEU A 669 13.85 3.34 -13.70
CA LEU A 669 13.89 2.13 -12.86
C LEU A 669 14.91 1.14 -13.41
N LYS A 670 15.61 0.45 -12.52
CA LYS A 670 16.51 -0.64 -12.93
C LYS A 670 15.74 -1.93 -13.20
N LEU A 671 16.17 -2.72 -14.18
CA LEU A 671 15.50 -3.97 -14.56
C LEU A 671 15.37 -4.97 -13.39
N GLY A 672 16.44 -5.08 -12.60
CA GLY A 672 16.58 -5.96 -11.45
C GLY A 672 16.19 -5.33 -10.12
N GLN A 673 15.68 -4.09 -10.11
CA GLN A 673 15.33 -3.38 -8.88
C GLN A 673 14.30 -4.20 -8.06
N PRO A 674 14.58 -4.46 -6.78
CA PRO A 674 13.68 -5.21 -5.90
C PRO A 674 12.27 -4.61 -5.86
N ALA A 675 11.24 -5.47 -5.95
CA ALA A 675 9.85 -5.05 -5.84
C ALA A 675 9.52 -4.37 -4.50
N THR A 676 10.31 -4.66 -3.45
CA THR A 676 10.20 -4.05 -2.12
C THR A 676 10.70 -2.61 -2.05
N GLU A 677 11.46 -2.16 -3.05
CA GLU A 677 11.94 -0.78 -3.14
C GLU A 677 11.01 0.11 -3.97
N LEU A 678 10.11 -0.49 -4.76
CA LEU A 678 9.17 0.24 -5.60
C LEU A 678 8.04 0.88 -4.78
N SER A 679 7.68 2.10 -5.15
CA SER A 679 6.47 2.78 -4.70
C SER A 679 5.20 2.09 -5.24
N GLY A 680 4.06 2.41 -4.63
CA GLY A 680 2.75 1.94 -5.09
C GLY A 680 2.46 2.36 -6.54
N GLY A 681 2.72 3.62 -6.88
CA GLY A 681 2.53 4.16 -8.22
C GLY A 681 3.50 3.58 -9.27
N GLU A 682 4.74 3.25 -8.90
CA GLU A 682 5.66 2.51 -9.80
C GLU A 682 5.14 1.09 -10.05
N ALA A 683 4.74 0.37 -8.99
CA ALA A 683 4.18 -0.97 -9.11
C ALA A 683 2.93 -0.99 -10.00
N GLN A 684 2.06 0.01 -9.86
CA GLN A 684 0.86 0.16 -10.68
C GLN A 684 1.20 0.42 -12.15
N ARG A 685 2.12 1.35 -12.43
CA ARG A 685 2.58 1.64 -13.81
C ARG A 685 3.27 0.45 -14.46
N ILE A 686 4.00 -0.38 -13.72
CA ILE A 686 4.57 -1.65 -14.24
C ILE A 686 3.45 -2.62 -14.66
N LYS A 687 2.37 -2.73 -13.88
CA LYS A 687 1.21 -3.56 -14.25
C LYS A 687 0.55 -3.05 -15.51
N LEU A 688 0.33 -1.74 -15.60
CA LEU A 688 -0.22 -1.10 -16.80
C LEU A 688 0.66 -1.36 -18.03
N ALA A 689 1.97 -1.15 -17.93
CA ALA A 689 2.93 -1.45 -19.00
C ALA A 689 2.87 -2.93 -19.44
N SER A 690 2.70 -3.86 -18.48
CA SER A 690 2.57 -5.29 -18.75
C SER A 690 1.32 -5.63 -19.57
N GLU A 691 0.26 -4.83 -19.46
CA GLU A 691 -0.95 -4.96 -20.28
C GLU A 691 -0.81 -4.25 -21.62
N LEU A 692 -0.21 -3.07 -21.65
CA LEU A 692 0.03 -2.29 -22.88
C LEU A 692 0.91 -3.05 -23.90
N GLN A 693 1.85 -3.88 -23.43
CA GLN A 693 2.69 -4.69 -24.32
C GLN A 693 1.96 -5.89 -24.96
N ARG A 694 0.79 -6.28 -24.46
CA ARG A 694 0.06 -7.45 -24.99
C ARG A 694 -0.63 -7.07 -26.30
N GLY A 695 -0.60 -7.99 -27.26
CA GLY A 695 -1.30 -7.79 -28.54
C GLY A 695 -2.81 -7.61 -28.33
N ARG A 696 -3.43 -6.77 -29.17
CA ARG A 696 -4.86 -6.47 -29.12
C ARG A 696 -5.70 -7.75 -29.21
N ARG A 697 -6.45 -8.04 -28.14
CA ARG A 697 -7.42 -9.15 -28.07
C ARG A 697 -8.78 -8.56 -27.73
N GLY A 698 -9.58 -8.25 -28.75
CA GLY A 698 -10.96 -7.78 -28.59
C GLY A 698 -11.11 -6.54 -27.69
N HIS A 699 -12.35 -6.30 -27.25
CA HIS A 699 -12.65 -5.28 -26.23
C HIS A 699 -12.15 -5.73 -24.85
N THR A 700 -11.76 -4.78 -24.01
CA THR A 700 -11.28 -5.04 -22.64
C THR A 700 -11.74 -3.87 -21.79
N LEU A 701 -12.21 -4.15 -20.57
CA LEU A 701 -12.52 -3.16 -19.55
C LEU A 701 -11.33 -3.07 -18.60
N TYR A 702 -10.71 -1.89 -18.54
CA TYR A 702 -9.64 -1.59 -17.60
C TYR A 702 -10.21 -0.90 -16.37
N LEU A 703 -9.90 -1.44 -15.20
CA LEU A 703 -10.31 -0.91 -13.92
C LEU A 703 -9.09 -0.48 -13.11
N LEU A 704 -8.97 0.82 -12.84
CA LEU A 704 -7.85 1.35 -12.09
C LEU A 704 -8.33 1.99 -10.78
N ASP A 705 -7.72 1.60 -9.67
CA ASP A 705 -8.01 2.15 -8.35
C ASP A 705 -6.96 3.21 -8.00
N GLU A 706 -7.40 4.47 -7.97
CA GLU A 706 -6.60 5.67 -7.69
C GLU A 706 -5.27 5.71 -8.48
N PRO A 707 -5.29 5.69 -9.83
CA PRO A 707 -4.07 5.63 -10.63
C PRO A 707 -3.12 6.82 -10.46
N THR A 708 -3.60 7.97 -9.99
CA THR A 708 -2.77 9.16 -9.74
C THR A 708 -2.16 9.26 -8.34
N THR A 709 -2.49 8.38 -7.39
CA THR A 709 -2.00 8.52 -6.00
C THR A 709 -0.48 8.57 -5.96
N GLY A 710 0.05 9.63 -5.35
CA GLY A 710 1.48 9.82 -5.17
C GLY A 710 2.24 10.13 -6.46
N LEU A 711 1.56 10.50 -7.55
CA LEU A 711 2.19 10.95 -8.78
C LEU A 711 2.32 12.48 -8.80
N HIS A 712 3.44 12.96 -9.33
CA HIS A 712 3.60 14.36 -9.67
C HIS A 712 2.65 14.73 -10.83
N PRO A 713 2.11 15.96 -10.91
CA PRO A 713 1.22 16.37 -12.01
C PRO A 713 1.75 16.08 -13.42
N ALA A 714 3.07 16.19 -13.63
CA ALA A 714 3.70 15.81 -14.89
C ALA A 714 3.62 14.30 -15.20
N ASP A 715 3.69 13.45 -14.18
CA ASP A 715 3.52 12.00 -14.31
C ASP A 715 2.03 11.65 -14.53
N VAL A 716 1.11 12.42 -13.92
CA VAL A 716 -0.33 12.33 -14.17
C VAL A 716 -0.68 12.64 -15.63
N GLU A 717 -0.07 13.67 -16.23
CA GLU A 717 -0.25 13.97 -17.67
C GLU A 717 0.19 12.79 -18.56
N VAL A 718 1.32 12.15 -18.23
CA VAL A 718 1.83 10.98 -18.96
C VAL A 718 0.85 9.82 -18.82
N LEU A 719 0.41 9.51 -17.60
CA LEU A 719 -0.52 8.42 -17.33
C LEU A 719 -1.87 8.63 -18.03
N THR A 720 -2.44 9.82 -17.92
CA THR A 720 -3.73 10.18 -18.53
C THR A 720 -3.68 10.02 -20.05
N ARG A 721 -2.56 10.37 -20.69
CA ARG A 721 -2.35 10.13 -22.13
C ARG A 721 -2.41 8.63 -22.48
N GLN A 722 -1.82 7.77 -21.65
CA GLN A 722 -1.88 6.32 -21.87
C GLN A 722 -3.29 5.76 -21.67
N LEU A 723 -4.05 6.28 -20.69
CA LEU A 723 -5.44 5.90 -20.47
C LEU A 723 -6.33 6.28 -21.66
N HIS A 724 -6.18 7.50 -22.20
CA HIS A 724 -6.88 7.87 -23.43
C HIS A 724 -6.45 7.02 -24.62
N GLY A 725 -5.16 6.65 -24.72
CA GLY A 725 -4.69 5.73 -25.75
C GLY A 725 -5.37 4.35 -25.72
N LEU A 726 -5.71 3.84 -24.53
CA LEU A 726 -6.51 2.62 -24.38
C LEU A 726 -7.95 2.83 -24.90
N VAL A 727 -8.57 3.95 -24.56
CA VAL A 727 -9.93 4.29 -25.02
C VAL A 727 -9.97 4.47 -26.55
N ASP A 728 -8.99 5.16 -27.12
CA ASP A 728 -8.86 5.38 -28.57
C ASP A 728 -8.62 4.05 -29.32
N ALA A 729 -8.01 3.06 -28.67
CA ALA A 729 -7.90 1.69 -29.18
C ALA A 729 -9.22 0.89 -29.10
N GLY A 730 -10.28 1.47 -28.53
CA GLY A 730 -11.62 0.90 -28.45
C GLY A 730 -11.93 0.18 -27.14
N HIS A 731 -11.12 0.35 -26.11
CA HIS A 731 -11.34 -0.23 -24.77
C HIS A 731 -12.21 0.68 -23.89
N THR A 732 -12.74 0.13 -22.80
CA THR A 732 -13.37 0.93 -21.73
C THR A 732 -12.38 1.11 -20.60
N VAL A 733 -12.28 2.32 -20.04
CA VAL A 733 -11.43 2.58 -18.87
C VAL A 733 -12.30 3.18 -17.77
N VAL A 734 -12.29 2.57 -16.59
CA VAL A 734 -12.96 3.08 -15.39
C VAL A 734 -11.88 3.31 -14.33
N VAL A 735 -11.81 4.54 -13.81
CA VAL A 735 -10.85 4.93 -12.79
C VAL A 735 -11.57 5.40 -11.54
N VAL A 736 -11.17 4.93 -10.36
CA VAL A 736 -11.51 5.59 -9.09
C VAL A 736 -10.51 6.71 -8.92
N GLU A 737 -10.97 7.95 -8.79
CA GLU A 737 -10.07 9.11 -8.80
C GLU A 737 -10.44 10.20 -7.80
N HIS A 738 -9.40 10.91 -7.36
CA HIS A 738 -9.50 12.13 -6.55
C HIS A 738 -8.78 13.32 -7.22
N ASP A 739 -7.96 13.07 -8.23
CA ASP A 739 -7.33 14.14 -9.01
C ASP A 739 -8.34 14.74 -10.00
N MET A 740 -8.67 16.01 -9.79
CA MET A 740 -9.68 16.70 -10.60
C MET A 740 -9.22 16.97 -12.03
N ALA A 741 -7.91 16.95 -12.33
CA ALA A 741 -7.44 17.05 -13.71
C ALA A 741 -7.79 15.79 -14.50
N VAL A 742 -7.73 14.60 -13.88
CA VAL A 742 -8.18 13.34 -14.50
C VAL A 742 -9.70 13.31 -14.62
N ALA A 743 -10.43 13.70 -13.58
CA ALA A 743 -11.89 13.77 -13.64
C ALA A 743 -12.39 14.79 -14.69
N ALA A 744 -11.71 15.93 -14.83
CA ALA A 744 -12.00 16.93 -15.86
C ALA A 744 -11.71 16.44 -17.29
N GLY A 745 -10.71 15.56 -17.46
CA GLY A 745 -10.37 14.92 -18.74
C GLY A 745 -11.21 13.68 -19.08
N ALA A 746 -12.04 13.18 -18.16
CA ALA A 746 -12.89 12.01 -18.38
C ALA A 746 -14.05 12.31 -19.35
N ASP A 747 -14.57 11.28 -20.00
CA ASP A 747 -15.77 11.39 -20.83
C ASP A 747 -17.04 11.34 -19.95
N TRP A 748 -16.98 10.63 -18.82
CA TRP A 748 -18.07 10.49 -17.86
C TRP A 748 -17.55 10.55 -16.42
N VAL A 749 -18.33 11.14 -15.52
CA VAL A 749 -18.03 11.20 -14.09
C VAL A 749 -19.22 10.63 -13.31
N ILE A 750 -18.94 9.76 -12.34
CA ILE A 750 -19.90 9.28 -11.35
C ILE A 750 -19.41 9.76 -9.98
N ASP A 751 -20.16 10.61 -9.31
CA ASP A 751 -19.80 11.16 -8.01
C ASP A 751 -20.59 10.48 -6.88
N LEU A 752 -19.88 9.97 -5.88
CA LEU A 752 -20.46 9.34 -4.69
C LEU A 752 -20.37 10.25 -3.46
N GLY A 753 -21.45 10.33 -2.70
CA GLY A 753 -21.51 11.15 -1.49
C GLY A 753 -22.88 11.10 -0.81
N PRO A 754 -23.32 12.19 -0.16
CA PRO A 754 -22.63 13.48 -0.01
C PRO A 754 -21.43 13.45 0.97
N GLY A 755 -21.34 12.44 1.85
CA GLY A 755 -20.23 12.28 2.82
C GLY A 755 -19.55 10.92 2.74
N GLY A 756 -18.70 10.63 3.73
CA GLY A 756 -18.13 9.30 3.98
C GLY A 756 -18.98 8.48 4.95
N GLY A 757 -18.79 7.16 4.99
CA GLY A 757 -19.48 6.27 5.93
C GLY A 757 -20.99 6.24 5.69
N ASP A 758 -21.79 6.38 6.75
CA ASP A 758 -23.26 6.31 6.70
C ASP A 758 -23.90 7.52 6.00
N ALA A 759 -23.19 8.65 5.94
CA ALA A 759 -23.59 9.82 5.15
C ALA A 759 -23.25 9.68 3.66
N GLY A 760 -22.57 8.61 3.27
CA GLY A 760 -22.20 8.31 1.89
C GLY A 760 -23.11 7.27 1.23
N GLY A 761 -22.53 6.54 0.26
CA GLY A 761 -23.16 5.39 -0.35
C GLY A 761 -24.28 5.71 -1.32
N ARG A 762 -24.34 6.94 -1.85
CA ARG A 762 -25.32 7.39 -2.86
C ARG A 762 -24.58 8.00 -4.05
N ILE A 763 -25.13 7.80 -5.25
CA ILE A 763 -24.70 8.56 -6.43
C ILE A 763 -25.36 9.93 -6.33
N VAL A 764 -24.56 10.97 -6.11
CA VAL A 764 -25.04 12.35 -6.00
C VAL A 764 -25.14 13.04 -7.36
N ALA A 765 -24.29 12.63 -8.30
CA ALA A 765 -24.31 13.10 -9.69
C ALA A 765 -23.69 12.06 -10.62
N ALA A 766 -24.20 11.95 -11.84
CA ALA A 766 -23.57 11.18 -12.91
C ALA A 766 -23.80 11.90 -14.25
N GLY A 767 -22.77 11.96 -15.09
CA GLY A 767 -22.84 12.66 -16.37
C GLY A 767 -21.46 13.09 -16.89
N PRO A 768 -21.41 13.82 -18.02
CA PRO A 768 -20.18 14.44 -18.47
C PRO A 768 -19.62 15.41 -17.41
N PRO A 769 -18.29 15.64 -17.34
CA PRO A 769 -17.68 16.45 -16.28
C PRO A 769 -18.32 17.84 -16.13
N GLY A 770 -18.66 18.48 -17.26
CA GLY A 770 -19.28 19.80 -17.27
C GLY A 770 -20.69 19.87 -16.65
N GLN A 771 -21.40 18.73 -16.57
CA GLN A 771 -22.70 18.59 -15.89
C GLN A 771 -22.49 18.33 -14.40
N VAL A 772 -21.60 17.39 -14.05
CA VAL A 772 -21.29 17.06 -12.64
C VAL A 772 -20.73 18.27 -11.88
N ALA A 773 -19.92 19.11 -12.54
CA ALA A 773 -19.41 20.36 -11.99
C ALA A 773 -20.50 21.39 -11.60
N ARG A 774 -21.78 21.14 -11.93
CA ARG A 774 -22.93 21.98 -11.58
C ARG A 774 -23.91 21.30 -10.62
N ALA A 775 -23.60 20.09 -10.16
CA ALA A 775 -24.50 19.33 -9.31
C ALA A 775 -24.57 19.93 -7.90
N ALA A 776 -25.79 20.21 -7.43
CA ALA A 776 -26.01 20.64 -6.05
C ALA A 776 -25.82 19.47 -5.07
N GLY A 777 -25.16 19.73 -3.94
CA GLY A 777 -24.92 18.71 -2.91
C GLY A 777 -23.76 17.74 -3.20
N SER A 778 -23.04 17.93 -4.31
CA SER A 778 -21.79 17.24 -4.60
C SER A 778 -20.62 17.98 -3.94
N ALA A 779 -19.84 17.28 -3.12
CA ALA A 779 -18.59 17.80 -2.56
C ALA A 779 -17.49 17.94 -3.64
N THR A 780 -17.60 17.19 -4.73
CA THR A 780 -16.67 17.17 -5.86
C THR A 780 -16.89 18.36 -6.82
N ALA A 781 -18.15 18.78 -7.00
CA ALA A 781 -18.53 19.75 -8.02
C ALA A 781 -17.73 21.08 -8.02
N PRO A 782 -17.45 21.74 -6.86
CA PRO A 782 -16.68 22.98 -6.84
C PRO A 782 -15.25 22.82 -7.37
N TYR A 783 -14.58 21.73 -7.00
CA TYR A 783 -13.21 21.43 -7.41
C TYR A 783 -13.13 21.00 -8.88
N LEU A 784 -14.14 20.25 -9.34
CA LEU A 784 -14.26 19.91 -10.76
C LEU A 784 -14.53 21.15 -11.62
N ALA A 785 -15.31 22.12 -11.12
CA ALA A 785 -15.53 23.39 -11.81
C ALA A 785 -14.23 24.20 -11.95
N GLU A 786 -13.43 24.28 -10.87
CA GLU A 786 -12.12 24.94 -10.88
C GLU A 786 -11.17 24.26 -11.89
N ALA A 787 -11.08 22.93 -11.88
CA ALA A 787 -10.24 22.18 -12.81
C ALA A 787 -10.66 22.35 -14.29
N LEU A 788 -11.96 22.58 -14.54
CA LEU A 788 -12.49 22.92 -15.87
C LEU A 788 -12.27 24.40 -16.25
N GLY A 789 -11.62 25.20 -15.40
CA GLY A 789 -11.40 26.63 -15.62
C GLY A 789 -12.66 27.48 -15.50
N ARG A 790 -13.69 26.99 -14.80
CA ARG A 790 -14.96 27.71 -14.57
C ARG A 790 -14.90 28.38 -13.21
N ALA A 791 -15.14 29.69 -13.15
CA ALA A 791 -15.20 30.40 -11.88
C ALA A 791 -16.32 29.81 -10.99
N PRO A 792 -16.06 29.56 -9.69
CA PRO A 792 -17.10 29.13 -8.78
C PRO A 792 -18.18 30.21 -8.70
N ARG A 793 -19.45 29.84 -8.91
CA ARG A 793 -20.56 30.73 -8.56
C ARG A 793 -20.58 30.84 -7.04
N ARG A 794 -20.22 32.01 -6.53
CA ARG A 794 -20.39 32.39 -5.11
C ARG A 794 -21.85 32.27 -4.69
#